data_AF-A0A9W6C2M7-F1
#
_entry.id   AF-A0A9W6C2M7-F1
#
_cell.length_a   1.000
_cell.length_b   1.000
_cell.length_c   1.000
_cell.angle_alpha   90.00
_cell.angle_beta   90.00
_cell.angle_gamma   90.00
#
_symmetry.space_group_name_H-M   'P 1'
#
loop_
_entity.id
_entity.type
_entity.pdbx_description
1 polymer ?
#
loop_
_entity_poly.entity_id
_entity_poly.type
_entity_poly.pdbx_seq_one_letter_code
_entity_poly.pdbx_strand_id
1 'polypeptide(L)'
;MSTAAHLSAPAPPRPGTAARTRTVRLVSDDAGLRATVERVCAAAGADLLADPPGAVAAAAPGTPADTELVDVRHAVRGRVRPGTVLVGRPEDPGIWDRAADLGGCAVAVLPDAAGWLADLLTARPGGPAGPGGTGRVLGVLGAVGGAGTSTLACWLADRAAHEDRPAVLVDADRAGCGIDVLLGLEDQDGLRWPDLLRIAGTVHAEQLWPALARTGQLRWLSWDRSQPDGAAAPYAGVLEALRRAAALVVVDLGRAGPGTADTAALCDEVLVLTPRTVRGVLAARWAAGSLAGATARLVPAGLNVADVDDALAAATTGLPVAGSLRFSGAVPEAAETGRLLEAGRSRRLARDVAGLLEAAALPAALLDDVRDRLLAAPGPVTDTDIAAAVRASGRVLGAAGTLQAVQAVRAELTGLGPLEPLLPHRGLTDVYVNGPDQVWLETEAGVRRVPSPFRSDAEVRALAVRLVTAAGRRLDAAHPCVDVQTAAGYRVHAVLPPISTGGTLLSVRFRSTRTLSLQDLVAAGTVHPGTAELLVGAVRSGANFLVSGATGAGKTTVLNALLSCSPAHERIVLIEDAAELRPEHPHVVGLQARHANTEGAGSIDLAELVRQALRMRPDRLVVGECRGAEVRELLTALNTGHAGAGTVHANSAEAVPARLSALGALAGMSREAVTLQAASALDLVVHVARAGGRREVRAVSLLEDRAGALVSVPAAVRSHDGVHRGPGWDGLCALLDHRPGQASHRSPDPGAAALVAGPGHRVRSAARAGTGAVAPVQWWARFGRDAETEAAEWIALLRRLAALLEAGRSPAAAFEGAGPGGRAARTSTGRHLELLCTSVAAAARLGLSVSTALAGVPAPELGHRALERRAVATTAELSLCWEVSERTGAPLAALLGGLADALEAELDAEAARGTALAGPRSTVRILTWLPVLGIGLGMLMGVDPLRTLLTTPWGLAALVAGAALTGLGRVWTRTLISRAEAVAPAAGLLLVAAVALAALPSRARLPGTPRPAAARRRPPGPHVSAGVLVELTAAMLDAGLPLAEAVAVLGGCRTDATGAALEGVGSRLRLGLPWHTAWTSAGELPTHLADYREALTFTATSGAPSARSLRSQAAQVRRAAYRRAERAAESLSVQLVLPLGLCSLPAFVCWGVLPVVMGLVPEVFG
;
A
#
# COMPACT_ATOMS: atom_id res chain seq x y z
N MET A 1 -52.26 -53.63 1.95
CA MET A 1 -51.12 -53.45 2.87
C MET A 1 -51.00 -51.94 3.11
N SER A 2 -51.71 -51.36 4.10
CA SER A 2 -51.32 -51.22 5.54
C SER A 2 -50.06 -50.35 5.68
N THR A 3 -49.97 -49.24 6.44
CA THR A 3 -50.82 -48.65 7.51
C THR A 3 -50.39 -47.18 7.77
N ALA A 4 -51.25 -46.45 8.48
CA ALA A 4 -51.21 -45.02 8.81
C ALA A 4 -50.30 -44.62 9.98
N ALA A 5 -50.01 -43.31 10.10
CA ALA A 5 -49.82 -42.62 11.38
C ALA A 5 -50.30 -41.16 11.29
N HIS A 6 -51.06 -40.77 12.32
CA HIS A 6 -51.87 -39.57 12.52
C HIS A 6 -51.08 -38.26 12.73
N LEU A 7 -51.65 -37.14 12.24
CA LEU A 7 -51.48 -35.81 12.84
C LEU A 7 -52.88 -35.18 13.04
N SER A 8 -53.19 -34.86 14.30
CA SER A 8 -54.49 -34.40 14.79
C SER A 8 -54.83 -32.98 14.32
N ALA A 9 -56.12 -32.75 14.03
CA ALA A 9 -56.68 -31.43 13.78
C ALA A 9 -56.72 -30.55 15.06
N PRO A 10 -56.57 -29.22 14.94
CA PRO A 10 -56.68 -28.31 16.08
C PRO A 10 -58.13 -28.24 16.60
N ALA A 11 -58.28 -28.20 17.93
CA ALA A 11 -59.57 -28.14 18.62
C ALA A 11 -60.33 -26.82 18.34
N PRO A 12 -61.68 -26.82 18.36
CA PRO A 12 -62.46 -25.60 18.19
C PRO A 12 -62.32 -24.66 19.40
N PRO A 13 -62.37 -23.33 19.19
CA PRO A 13 -62.20 -22.35 20.27
C PRO A 13 -63.37 -22.40 21.27
N ARG A 14 -63.05 -22.25 22.56
CA ARG A 14 -64.04 -22.14 23.65
C ARG A 14 -64.84 -20.83 23.51
N PRO A 15 -66.17 -20.85 23.74
CA PRO A 15 -66.98 -19.63 23.78
C PRO A 15 -66.87 -18.97 25.16
N GLY A 16 -66.55 -17.68 25.20
CA GLY A 16 -66.68 -16.85 26.41
C GLY A 16 -65.44 -16.04 26.78
N THR A 17 -65.21 -14.91 26.10
CA THR A 17 -64.64 -13.70 26.70
C THR A 17 -65.30 -12.51 26.00
N ALA A 18 -66.12 -11.74 26.73
CA ALA A 18 -66.61 -10.47 26.24
C ALA A 18 -65.41 -9.55 25.98
N ALA A 19 -65.34 -8.93 24.80
CA ALA A 19 -64.30 -7.96 24.48
C ALA A 19 -64.41 -6.79 25.46
N ARG A 20 -63.41 -6.61 26.34
CA ARG A 20 -63.29 -5.40 27.15
C ARG A 20 -63.14 -4.21 26.21
N THR A 21 -64.02 -3.22 26.32
CA THR A 21 -63.87 -1.91 25.68
C THR A 21 -62.61 -1.24 26.25
N ARG A 22 -61.73 -0.75 25.36
CA ARG A 22 -60.47 -0.11 25.77
C ARG A 22 -60.72 1.23 26.41
N THR A 23 -59.96 1.56 27.45
CA THR A 23 -60.08 2.86 28.13
C THR A 23 -58.90 3.76 27.80
N VAL A 24 -59.18 4.96 27.32
CA VAL A 24 -58.19 5.99 26.95
C VAL A 24 -58.34 7.15 27.93
N ARG A 25 -57.25 7.59 28.52
CA ARG A 25 -57.27 8.73 29.45
C ARG A 25 -56.63 9.95 28.79
N LEU A 26 -57.33 11.09 28.72
CA LEU A 26 -56.79 12.35 28.18
C LEU A 26 -56.64 13.39 29.28
N VAL A 27 -55.46 14.00 29.39
CA VAL A 27 -55.19 15.15 30.26
C VAL A 27 -54.98 16.40 29.40
N SER A 28 -56.01 17.23 29.27
CA SER A 28 -55.99 18.48 28.50
C SER A 28 -57.12 19.41 28.96
N ASP A 29 -56.89 20.72 28.94
CA ASP A 29 -57.93 21.77 29.09
C ASP A 29 -58.41 22.32 27.73
N ASP A 30 -57.86 21.85 26.61
CA ASP A 30 -58.20 22.33 25.28
C ASP A 30 -59.42 21.60 24.73
N ALA A 31 -60.52 22.34 24.63
CA ALA A 31 -61.79 21.83 24.13
C ALA A 31 -61.71 21.33 22.67
N GLY A 32 -60.85 21.94 21.83
CA GLY A 32 -60.67 21.54 20.44
C GLY A 32 -59.85 20.26 20.28
N LEU A 33 -58.80 20.12 21.09
CA LEU A 33 -58.00 18.90 21.16
C LEU A 33 -58.84 17.74 21.71
N ARG A 34 -59.59 17.99 22.80
CA ARG A 34 -60.53 17.04 23.39
C ARG A 34 -61.57 16.54 22.41
N ALA A 35 -62.26 17.44 21.69
CA ALA A 35 -63.26 17.05 20.69
C ALA A 35 -62.67 16.23 19.54
N THR A 36 -61.38 16.39 19.25
CA THR A 36 -60.69 15.62 18.20
C THR A 36 -60.31 14.22 18.72
N VAL A 37 -59.82 14.12 19.94
CA VAL A 37 -59.55 12.83 20.61
C VAL A 37 -60.84 12.03 20.84
N GLU A 38 -61.94 12.69 21.21
CA GLU A 38 -63.26 12.05 21.36
C GLU A 38 -63.72 11.39 20.05
N ARG A 39 -63.55 12.09 18.92
CA ARG A 39 -63.85 11.51 17.58
C ARG A 39 -62.95 10.32 17.24
N VAL A 40 -61.66 10.40 17.59
CA VAL A 40 -60.70 9.31 17.36
C VAL A 40 -61.02 8.08 18.21
N CYS A 41 -61.35 8.27 19.50
CA CYS A 41 -61.73 7.18 20.39
C CYS A 41 -63.04 6.52 19.96
N ALA A 42 -64.03 7.32 19.53
CA ALA A 42 -65.28 6.81 18.99
C ALA A 42 -65.06 5.96 17.72
N ALA A 43 -64.16 6.39 16.82
CA ALA A 43 -63.80 5.62 15.63
C ALA A 43 -63.06 4.31 15.97
N ALA A 44 -62.27 4.30 17.05
CA ALA A 44 -61.51 3.16 17.52
C ALA A 44 -62.30 2.19 18.44
N GLY A 45 -63.54 2.53 18.82
CA GLY A 45 -64.32 1.76 19.79
C GLY A 45 -63.73 1.76 21.20
N ALA A 46 -63.09 2.87 21.61
CA ALA A 46 -62.48 3.06 22.91
C ALA A 46 -63.22 4.12 23.74
N ASP A 47 -63.34 3.91 25.04
CA ASP A 47 -63.98 4.83 25.99
C ASP A 47 -62.98 5.89 26.46
N LEU A 48 -63.28 7.18 26.26
CA LEU A 48 -62.44 8.30 26.68
C LEU A 48 -62.80 8.80 28.09
N LEU A 49 -61.79 8.86 28.96
CA LEU A 49 -61.82 9.49 30.27
C LEU A 49 -60.97 10.76 30.22
N ALA A 50 -61.59 11.94 30.31
CA ALA A 50 -60.88 13.21 30.22
C ALA A 50 -60.77 13.90 31.59
N ASP A 51 -59.55 14.23 31.97
CA ASP A 51 -59.20 14.84 33.25
C ASP A 51 -58.68 16.28 33.11
N PRO A 52 -58.87 17.14 34.13
CA PRO A 52 -58.34 18.50 34.14
C PRO A 52 -56.80 18.53 34.27
N PRO A 53 -56.11 19.60 33.80
CA PRO A 53 -54.65 19.70 33.78
C PRO A 53 -53.94 19.48 35.13
N GLY A 54 -54.60 19.81 36.24
CA GLY A 54 -54.07 19.61 37.59
C GLY A 54 -53.95 18.14 38.03
N ALA A 55 -54.51 17.20 37.26
CA ALA A 55 -54.52 15.76 37.59
C ALA A 55 -53.17 15.05 37.34
N VAL A 56 -52.22 15.69 36.65
CA VAL A 56 -50.88 15.13 36.34
C VAL A 56 -50.11 14.75 37.63
N ALA A 57 -50.44 15.36 38.78
CA ALA A 57 -49.79 15.12 40.07
C ALA A 57 -50.55 14.18 41.03
N ALA A 58 -51.72 13.65 40.67
CA ALA A 58 -52.58 12.91 41.60
C ALA A 58 -53.08 11.54 41.07
N ALA A 59 -52.45 10.99 40.02
CA ALA A 59 -52.75 9.63 39.58
C ALA A 59 -52.12 8.61 40.56
N ALA A 60 -52.85 8.29 41.64
CA ALA A 60 -52.55 7.17 42.52
C ALA A 60 -52.28 5.88 41.70
N PRO A 61 -51.37 5.00 42.14
CA PRO A 61 -51.13 3.73 41.46
C PRO A 61 -52.38 2.86 41.59
N GLY A 62 -53.20 2.75 40.53
CA GLY A 62 -54.37 1.87 40.59
C GLY A 62 -55.47 1.98 39.53
N THR A 63 -55.54 3.03 38.69
CA THR A 63 -56.55 3.08 37.61
C THR A 63 -55.95 2.57 36.29
N PRO A 64 -56.40 1.43 35.74
CA PRO A 64 -55.84 0.86 34.53
C PRO A 64 -56.53 1.48 33.31
N ALA A 65 -55.98 2.58 32.78
CA ALA A 65 -56.26 2.96 31.40
C ALA A 65 -55.28 2.21 30.49
N ASP A 66 -55.75 1.69 29.36
CA ASP A 66 -54.91 0.97 28.40
C ASP A 66 -53.95 1.91 27.67
N THR A 67 -54.35 3.17 27.49
CA THR A 67 -53.55 4.22 26.83
C THR A 67 -53.75 5.57 27.52
N GLU A 68 -52.67 6.29 27.82
CA GLU A 68 -52.68 7.63 28.42
C GLU A 68 -52.24 8.69 27.38
N LEU A 69 -53.04 9.75 27.24
CA LEU A 69 -52.82 10.90 26.36
C LEU A 69 -52.65 12.15 27.22
N VAL A 70 -51.61 12.96 26.99
CA VAL A 70 -51.35 14.19 27.75
C VAL A 70 -51.11 15.34 26.78
N ASP A 71 -51.80 16.46 26.97
CA ASP A 71 -51.52 17.67 26.20
C ASP A 71 -50.05 18.10 26.38
N VAL A 72 -49.35 18.34 25.28
CA VAL A 72 -47.94 18.73 25.31
C VAL A 72 -47.70 20.00 26.15
N ARG A 73 -48.69 20.88 26.28
CA ARG A 73 -48.62 22.10 27.11
C ARG A 73 -48.61 21.80 28.60
N HIS A 74 -49.09 20.62 29.00
CA HIS A 74 -49.20 20.17 30.41
C HIS A 74 -48.18 19.08 30.77
N ALA A 75 -47.34 18.66 29.83
CA ALA A 75 -46.35 17.61 30.03
C ALA A 75 -45.09 18.12 30.77
N VAL A 76 -44.68 17.44 31.85
CA VAL A 76 -43.53 17.82 32.68
C VAL A 76 -42.59 16.63 32.90
N ARG A 77 -41.27 16.85 32.78
CA ARG A 77 -40.23 15.82 32.90
C ARG A 77 -40.33 15.10 34.25
N GLY A 78 -40.35 13.77 34.23
CA GLY A 78 -40.49 12.93 35.42
C GLY A 78 -41.93 12.73 35.93
N ARG A 79 -42.94 13.38 35.32
CA ARG A 79 -44.36 13.14 35.60
C ARG A 79 -45.11 12.43 34.46
N VAL A 80 -44.50 12.34 33.27
CA VAL A 80 -45.01 11.56 32.14
C VAL A 80 -44.53 10.11 32.27
N ARG A 81 -45.46 9.14 32.21
CA ARG A 81 -45.13 7.72 32.34
C ARG A 81 -44.57 7.17 31.02
N PRO A 82 -43.71 6.14 31.06
CA PRO A 82 -43.31 5.43 29.84
C PRO A 82 -44.53 4.84 29.13
N GLY A 83 -44.73 5.18 27.85
CA GLY A 83 -45.90 4.76 27.06
C GLY A 83 -47.04 5.78 26.96
N THR A 84 -46.95 6.92 27.65
CA THR A 84 -47.87 8.06 27.47
C THR A 84 -47.66 8.73 26.10
N VAL A 85 -48.75 9.05 25.40
CA VAL A 85 -48.72 9.79 24.12
C VAL A 85 -49.00 11.27 24.40
N LEU A 86 -48.11 12.15 23.98
CA LEU A 86 -48.35 13.59 24.01
C LEU A 86 -49.26 13.98 22.85
N VAL A 87 -50.29 14.78 23.10
CA VAL A 87 -51.20 15.30 22.08
C VAL A 87 -51.07 16.81 21.98
N GLY A 88 -51.13 17.36 20.77
CA GLY A 88 -51.06 18.81 20.56
C GLY A 88 -51.61 19.20 19.21
N ARG A 89 -51.59 20.50 18.89
CA ARG A 89 -52.09 21.05 17.63
C ARG A 89 -50.92 21.50 16.73
N PRO A 90 -51.10 21.61 15.41
CA PRO A 90 -50.06 22.07 14.50
C PRO A 90 -49.52 23.47 14.86
N GLU A 91 -50.35 24.28 15.53
CA GLU A 91 -50.01 25.64 15.92
C GLU A 91 -49.17 25.73 17.21
N ASP A 92 -48.94 24.62 17.93
CA ASP A 92 -48.18 24.63 19.19
C ASP A 92 -46.67 24.78 18.93
N PRO A 93 -46.06 25.95 19.25
CA PRO A 93 -44.67 26.21 18.92
C PRO A 93 -43.73 25.36 19.78
N GLY A 94 -42.76 24.71 19.13
CA GLY A 94 -41.74 23.90 19.82
C GLY A 94 -42.28 22.60 20.43
N ILE A 95 -43.43 22.08 19.94
CA ILE A 95 -44.00 20.79 20.35
C ILE A 95 -42.96 19.64 20.28
N TRP A 96 -42.09 19.69 19.26
CA TRP A 96 -41.01 18.74 19.02
C TRP A 96 -39.83 18.90 19.98
N ASP A 97 -39.42 20.14 20.22
CA ASP A 97 -38.31 20.46 21.15
C ASP A 97 -38.69 20.07 22.58
N ARG A 98 -39.93 20.34 22.99
CA ARG A 98 -40.44 19.90 24.30
C ARG A 98 -40.51 18.38 24.42
N ALA A 99 -40.93 17.66 23.38
CA ALA A 99 -40.97 16.20 23.41
C ALA A 99 -39.56 15.58 23.49
N ALA A 100 -38.57 16.22 22.86
CA ALA A 100 -37.16 15.85 22.98
C ALA A 100 -36.63 16.12 24.40
N ASP A 101 -36.93 17.29 24.99
CA ASP A 101 -36.55 17.65 26.37
C ASP A 101 -37.14 16.71 27.44
N LEU A 102 -38.29 16.09 27.14
CA LEU A 102 -38.98 15.13 27.99
C LEU A 102 -38.45 13.69 27.86
N GLY A 103 -37.51 13.43 26.95
CA GLY A 103 -36.84 12.13 26.82
C GLY A 103 -37.51 11.13 25.88
N GLY A 104 -38.15 11.61 24.80
CA GLY A 104 -38.61 10.74 23.70
C GLY A 104 -39.95 10.06 23.95
N CYS A 105 -41.01 10.86 24.04
CA CYS A 105 -42.40 10.38 24.13
C CYS A 105 -43.06 10.36 22.73
N ALA A 106 -44.09 9.53 22.51
CA ALA A 106 -44.91 9.61 21.30
C ALA A 106 -45.63 10.96 21.24
N VAL A 107 -45.72 11.61 20.07
CA VAL A 107 -46.45 12.89 19.90
C VAL A 107 -47.45 12.75 18.77
N ALA A 108 -48.74 12.96 19.05
CA ALA A 108 -49.80 13.04 18.06
C ALA A 108 -50.24 14.49 17.86
N VAL A 109 -49.91 15.05 16.70
CA VAL A 109 -50.37 16.37 16.29
C VAL A 109 -51.74 16.22 15.62
N LEU A 110 -52.79 16.68 16.27
CA LEU A 110 -54.18 16.50 15.83
C LEU A 110 -54.70 17.78 15.15
N PRO A 111 -55.44 17.67 14.03
CA PRO A 111 -56.10 16.46 13.53
C PRO A 111 -55.27 15.57 12.59
N ASP A 112 -54.08 15.99 12.16
CA ASP A 112 -53.32 15.31 11.10
C ASP A 112 -52.94 13.86 11.45
N ALA A 113 -52.66 13.58 12.73
CA ALA A 113 -52.35 12.25 13.26
C ALA A 113 -53.59 11.47 13.76
N ALA A 114 -54.82 11.89 13.45
CA ALA A 114 -56.05 11.27 13.96
C ALA A 114 -56.22 9.81 13.51
N GLY A 115 -55.87 9.48 12.26
CA GLY A 115 -55.92 8.11 11.74
C GLY A 115 -54.91 7.19 12.46
N TRP A 116 -53.68 7.66 12.62
CA TRP A 116 -52.63 6.95 13.36
C TRP A 116 -53.04 6.70 14.83
N LEU A 117 -53.63 7.70 15.48
CA LEU A 117 -54.09 7.57 16.86
C LEU A 117 -55.26 6.57 16.95
N ALA A 118 -56.17 6.51 15.96
CA ALA A 118 -57.24 5.51 15.92
C ALA A 118 -56.70 4.08 15.75
N ASP A 119 -55.68 3.90 14.90
CA ASP A 119 -55.01 2.61 14.66
C ASP A 119 -54.24 2.14 15.91
N LEU A 120 -53.58 3.05 16.62
CA LEU A 120 -52.93 2.77 17.91
C LEU A 120 -53.94 2.27 18.95
N LEU A 121 -55.13 2.88 19.00
CA LEU A 121 -56.19 2.50 19.93
C LEU A 121 -56.87 1.17 19.58
N THR A 122 -56.83 0.73 18.31
CA THR A 122 -57.44 -0.53 17.84
C THR A 122 -56.47 -1.73 17.81
N ALA A 123 -55.15 -1.52 17.75
CA ALA A 123 -54.15 -2.61 17.65
C ALA A 123 -54.17 -3.57 18.86
N ARG A 124 -54.42 -4.89 18.66
CA ARG A 124 -54.44 -5.89 19.76
C ARG A 124 -53.04 -6.12 20.35
N PRO A 125 -52.86 -6.24 21.68
CA PRO A 125 -51.59 -6.66 22.24
C PRO A 125 -51.46 -8.17 22.05
N GLY A 126 -50.60 -8.61 21.14
CA GLY A 126 -50.30 -10.04 20.94
C GLY A 126 -50.07 -10.45 19.48
N GLY A 127 -48.91 -10.09 18.93
CA GLY A 127 -48.23 -10.76 17.81
C GLY A 127 -46.78 -11.03 18.24
N PRO A 128 -46.09 -12.07 17.73
CA PRO A 128 -44.95 -12.67 18.42
C PRO A 128 -43.84 -11.65 18.62
N ALA A 129 -43.59 -11.29 19.88
CA ALA A 129 -42.30 -10.80 20.29
C ALA A 129 -41.27 -11.86 19.87
N GLY A 130 -40.43 -11.51 18.89
CA GLY A 130 -39.19 -12.25 18.67
C GLY A 130 -38.42 -12.34 20.00
N PRO A 131 -37.67 -13.41 20.23
CA PRO A 131 -37.16 -13.75 21.55
C PRO A 131 -36.28 -12.62 22.11
N GLY A 132 -36.80 -11.90 23.12
CA GLY A 132 -36.09 -11.31 24.27
C GLY A 132 -34.75 -10.59 24.10
N GLY A 133 -34.33 -10.24 22.89
CA GLY A 133 -33.04 -9.59 22.61
C GLY A 133 -33.24 -8.27 21.90
N THR A 134 -32.62 -7.21 22.39
CA THR A 134 -32.39 -6.02 21.58
C THR A 134 -31.55 -6.45 20.38
N GLY A 135 -32.11 -6.37 19.17
CA GLY A 135 -31.41 -6.61 17.92
C GLY A 135 -30.11 -5.82 17.84
N ARG A 136 -29.24 -6.22 16.92
CA ARG A 136 -27.94 -5.56 16.78
C ARG A 136 -27.98 -4.52 15.67
N VAL A 137 -27.38 -3.35 15.89
CA VAL A 137 -27.23 -2.30 14.88
C VAL A 137 -25.79 -2.30 14.36
N LEU A 138 -25.60 -2.62 13.09
CA LEU A 138 -24.30 -2.65 12.40
C LEU A 138 -24.22 -1.53 11.38
N GLY A 139 -23.34 -0.56 11.60
CA GLY A 139 -23.08 0.52 10.65
C GLY A 139 -22.05 0.12 9.60
N VAL A 140 -22.18 0.61 8.38
CA VAL A 140 -21.19 0.48 7.30
C VAL A 140 -20.80 1.88 6.84
N LEU A 141 -19.52 2.22 6.93
CA LEU A 141 -19.00 3.55 6.62
C LEU A 141 -17.88 3.48 5.57
N GLY A 142 -17.99 4.28 4.52
CA GLY A 142 -16.94 4.43 3.52
C GLY A 142 -15.89 5.45 3.93
N ALA A 143 -14.62 5.04 3.96
CA ALA A 143 -13.49 5.94 4.13
C ALA A 143 -13.35 6.93 2.96
N VAL A 144 -13.73 6.52 1.75
CA VAL A 144 -13.77 7.35 0.55
C VAL A 144 -15.04 7.07 -0.25
N GLY A 145 -15.47 8.05 -1.05
CA GLY A 145 -16.56 7.84 -2.00
C GLY A 145 -16.20 6.77 -3.03
N GLY A 146 -17.18 5.92 -3.39
CA GLY A 146 -16.96 4.82 -4.34
C GLY A 146 -16.22 3.61 -3.77
N ALA A 147 -16.02 3.53 -2.44
CA ALA A 147 -15.45 2.34 -1.79
C ALA A 147 -16.38 1.11 -1.81
N GLY A 148 -17.68 1.32 -2.10
CA GLY A 148 -18.71 0.27 -2.12
C GLY A 148 -19.46 0.11 -0.80
N THR A 149 -19.64 1.18 -0.03
CA THR A 149 -20.34 1.18 1.27
C THR A 149 -21.75 0.61 1.16
N SER A 150 -22.59 1.24 0.32
CA SER A 150 -23.97 0.82 0.07
C SER A 150 -24.04 -0.60 -0.48
N THR A 151 -23.08 -0.97 -1.34
CA THR A 151 -22.97 -2.34 -1.84
C THR A 151 -22.74 -3.37 -0.73
N LEU A 152 -21.80 -3.10 0.17
CA LEU A 152 -21.53 -3.99 1.29
C LEU A 152 -22.73 -4.04 2.26
N ALA A 153 -23.36 -2.90 2.54
CA ALA A 153 -24.55 -2.83 3.39
C ALA A 153 -25.69 -3.72 2.84
N CYS A 154 -25.97 -3.64 1.53
CA CYS A 154 -26.93 -4.51 0.85
C CYS A 154 -26.61 -6.00 1.01
N TRP A 155 -25.34 -6.39 0.82
CA TRP A 155 -24.95 -7.80 0.93
C TRP A 155 -24.98 -8.34 2.35
N LEU A 156 -24.56 -7.54 3.35
CA LEU A 156 -24.64 -7.92 4.76
C LEU A 156 -26.10 -8.15 5.17
N ALA A 157 -27.01 -7.27 4.74
CA ALA A 157 -28.42 -7.38 5.07
C ALA A 157 -29.12 -8.55 4.37
N ASP A 158 -28.92 -8.74 3.05
CA ASP A 158 -29.47 -9.89 2.30
C ASP A 158 -28.94 -11.21 2.88
N ARG A 159 -27.63 -11.28 3.18
CA ARG A 159 -27.04 -12.50 3.73
C ARG A 159 -27.62 -12.89 5.08
N ALA A 160 -27.82 -11.91 5.97
CA ALA A 160 -28.44 -12.13 7.27
C ALA A 160 -29.92 -12.53 7.14
N ALA A 161 -30.65 -11.93 6.20
CA ALA A 161 -32.04 -12.27 5.92
C ALA A 161 -32.19 -13.75 5.52
N HIS A 162 -31.31 -14.27 4.64
CA HIS A 162 -31.30 -15.67 4.18
C HIS A 162 -30.94 -16.71 5.27
N GLU A 163 -30.48 -16.30 6.46
CA GLU A 163 -30.23 -17.21 7.59
C GLU A 163 -31.45 -17.36 8.52
N ASP A 164 -32.65 -17.04 8.03
CA ASP A 164 -33.91 -16.96 8.80
C ASP A 164 -33.81 -16.02 10.03
N ARG A 165 -32.89 -15.05 9.97
CA ARG A 165 -32.76 -13.98 10.97
C ARG A 165 -33.46 -12.74 10.42
N PRO A 166 -34.47 -12.17 11.11
CA PRO A 166 -35.12 -10.96 10.65
C PRO A 166 -34.08 -9.83 10.55
N ALA A 167 -33.81 -9.37 9.32
CA ALA A 167 -32.82 -8.34 9.03
C ALA A 167 -33.46 -7.16 8.29
N VAL A 168 -32.97 -5.96 8.57
CA VAL A 168 -33.41 -4.73 7.89
C VAL A 168 -32.21 -3.89 7.48
N LEU A 169 -32.28 -3.34 6.26
CA LEU A 169 -31.31 -2.39 5.72
C LEU A 169 -31.85 -0.96 5.82
N VAL A 170 -31.07 -0.05 6.38
CA VAL A 170 -31.46 1.36 6.56
C VAL A 170 -30.46 2.25 5.85
N ASP A 171 -30.94 3.07 4.92
CA ASP A 171 -30.14 4.07 4.22
C ASP A 171 -30.01 5.33 5.07
N ALA A 172 -28.82 5.60 5.62
CA ALA A 172 -28.52 6.86 6.29
C ALA A 172 -27.68 7.80 5.43
N ASP A 173 -27.37 7.44 4.17
CA ASP A 173 -26.65 8.30 3.24
C ASP A 173 -27.60 9.21 2.48
N ARG A 174 -27.99 10.31 3.13
CA ARG A 174 -28.85 11.33 2.51
C ARG A 174 -28.25 11.91 1.21
N ALA A 175 -26.93 11.93 1.07
CA ALA A 175 -26.27 12.46 -0.12
C ALA A 175 -26.23 11.46 -1.29
N GLY A 176 -26.67 10.21 -1.06
CA GLY A 176 -26.78 9.16 -2.06
C GLY A 176 -28.03 9.28 -2.95
N CYS A 177 -28.09 8.44 -3.98
CA CYS A 177 -29.24 8.34 -4.89
C CYS A 177 -30.39 7.45 -4.37
N GLY A 178 -30.26 6.90 -3.15
CA GLY A 178 -31.13 5.89 -2.58
C GLY A 178 -30.60 4.46 -2.80
N ILE A 179 -30.66 3.62 -1.77
CA ILE A 179 -30.32 2.19 -1.88
C ILE A 179 -31.31 1.41 -2.75
N ASP A 180 -32.53 1.90 -2.93
CA ASP A 180 -33.55 1.31 -3.80
C ASP A 180 -33.15 1.28 -5.27
N VAL A 181 -32.42 2.31 -5.74
CA VAL A 181 -31.81 2.34 -7.08
C VAL A 181 -30.78 1.22 -7.24
N LEU A 182 -29.94 1.00 -6.23
CA LEU A 182 -28.93 -0.07 -6.26
C LEU A 182 -29.54 -1.48 -6.25
N LEU A 183 -30.75 -1.61 -5.71
CA LEU A 183 -31.51 -2.85 -5.67
C LEU A 183 -32.40 -3.04 -6.91
N GLY A 184 -32.59 -2.01 -7.75
CA GLY A 184 -33.55 -2.02 -8.86
C GLY A 184 -35.01 -2.11 -8.39
N LEU A 185 -35.33 -1.46 -7.27
CA LEU A 185 -36.63 -1.53 -6.57
C LEU A 185 -37.28 -0.16 -6.39
N GLU A 186 -36.94 0.80 -7.25
CA GLU A 186 -37.46 2.19 -7.18
C GLU A 186 -38.98 2.23 -7.23
N ASP A 187 -39.59 1.36 -8.03
CA ASP A 187 -41.04 1.29 -8.24
C ASP A 187 -41.77 0.44 -7.18
N GLN A 188 -41.06 -0.06 -6.16
CA GLN A 188 -41.65 -0.95 -5.17
C GLN A 188 -42.39 -0.19 -4.06
N ASP A 189 -43.67 -0.50 -3.87
CA ASP A 189 -44.48 0.03 -2.77
C ASP A 189 -43.89 -0.29 -1.38
N GLY A 190 -43.82 0.72 -0.52
CA GLY A 190 -43.40 0.58 0.89
C GLY A 190 -42.88 1.90 1.47
N LEU A 191 -42.83 1.98 2.79
CA LEU A 191 -42.46 3.21 3.50
C LEU A 191 -41.03 3.68 3.19
N ARG A 192 -40.86 4.97 2.85
CA ARG A 192 -39.55 5.63 2.62
C ARG A 192 -39.28 6.73 3.66
N TRP A 193 -38.05 7.26 3.67
CA TRP A 193 -37.70 8.38 4.56
C TRP A 193 -38.61 9.60 4.39
N PRO A 194 -38.94 10.07 3.17
CA PRO A 194 -39.86 11.22 3.02
C PRO A 194 -41.26 10.98 3.58
N ASP A 195 -41.74 9.73 3.57
CA ASP A 195 -43.01 9.36 4.21
C ASP A 195 -42.89 9.42 5.73
N LEU A 196 -41.78 8.90 6.30
CA LEU A 196 -41.49 8.98 7.74
C LEU A 196 -41.29 10.42 8.23
N LEU A 197 -40.69 11.29 7.41
CA LEU A 197 -40.53 12.71 7.73
C LEU A 197 -41.86 13.47 7.76
N ARG A 198 -42.91 12.94 7.13
CA ARG A 198 -44.28 13.45 7.20
C ARG A 198 -45.05 12.87 8.39
N ILE A 199 -44.51 11.86 9.06
CA ILE A 199 -45.09 11.20 10.23
C ILE A 199 -44.50 11.82 11.50
N ALA A 200 -45.39 12.27 12.38
CA ALA A 200 -45.10 12.94 13.62
C ALA A 200 -45.21 11.94 14.81
N GLY A 201 -44.14 11.74 15.60
CA GLY A 201 -44.17 10.93 16.84
C GLY A 201 -43.08 9.85 16.97
N THR A 202 -43.16 8.99 18.00
CA THR A 202 -42.26 7.83 18.16
C THR A 202 -42.72 6.67 17.30
N VAL A 203 -41.82 6.15 16.48
CA VAL A 203 -42.09 5.03 15.60
C VAL A 203 -42.04 3.72 16.41
N HIS A 204 -43.14 2.99 16.51
CA HIS A 204 -43.15 1.70 17.21
C HIS A 204 -42.72 0.56 16.27
N ALA A 205 -41.94 -0.38 16.81
CA ALA A 205 -41.43 -1.55 16.09
C ALA A 205 -42.54 -2.34 15.38
N GLU A 206 -43.68 -2.51 16.05
CA GLU A 206 -44.85 -3.26 15.56
C GLU A 206 -45.57 -2.58 14.39
N GLN A 207 -45.43 -1.25 14.25
CA GLN A 207 -46.02 -0.45 13.18
C GLN A 207 -45.03 -0.25 12.01
N LEU A 208 -43.76 -0.03 12.35
CA LEU A 208 -42.71 0.21 11.37
C LEU A 208 -42.40 -1.06 10.57
N TRP A 209 -42.24 -2.19 11.24
CA TRP A 209 -41.77 -3.42 10.62
C TRP A 209 -42.66 -3.96 9.48
N PRO A 210 -44.01 -3.94 9.60
CA PRO A 210 -44.89 -4.35 8.49
C PRO A 210 -44.96 -3.31 7.35
N ALA A 211 -44.69 -2.04 7.64
CA ALA A 211 -44.81 -0.94 6.68
C ALA A 211 -43.57 -0.77 5.78
N LEU A 212 -42.42 -1.31 6.18
CA LEU A 212 -41.20 -1.26 5.38
C LEU A 212 -41.32 -2.02 4.06
N ALA A 213 -40.67 -1.48 3.02
CA ALA A 213 -40.48 -2.17 1.76
C ALA A 213 -39.69 -3.48 1.98
N ARG A 214 -39.96 -4.49 1.14
CA ARG A 214 -39.39 -5.83 1.30
C ARG A 214 -39.04 -6.48 -0.03
N THR A 215 -37.87 -7.10 -0.11
CA THR A 215 -37.49 -7.98 -1.23
C THR A 215 -37.04 -9.33 -0.67
N GLY A 216 -37.76 -10.40 -1.03
CA GLY A 216 -37.59 -11.69 -0.39
C GLY A 216 -37.84 -11.62 1.13
N GLN A 217 -36.86 -12.05 1.92
CA GLN A 217 -36.87 -11.96 3.39
C GLN A 217 -36.27 -10.64 3.93
N LEU A 218 -35.60 -9.85 3.09
CA LEU A 218 -34.96 -8.59 3.47
C LEU A 218 -35.99 -7.45 3.49
N ARG A 219 -36.05 -6.71 4.59
CA ARG A 219 -36.74 -5.42 4.67
C ARG A 219 -35.76 -4.27 4.52
N TRP A 220 -36.22 -3.14 4.01
CA TRP A 220 -35.35 -1.98 3.81
C TRP A 220 -36.08 -0.65 3.90
N LEU A 221 -35.33 0.41 4.24
CA LEU A 221 -35.76 1.80 4.32
C LEU A 221 -34.76 2.66 3.53
N SER A 222 -35.21 3.30 2.44
CA SER A 222 -34.39 4.11 1.53
C SER A 222 -34.83 5.57 1.52
N TRP A 223 -33.93 6.48 1.12
CA TRP A 223 -34.31 7.78 0.59
C TRP A 223 -34.91 7.61 -0.82
N ASP A 224 -35.84 8.47 -1.19
CA ASP A 224 -36.29 8.63 -2.57
C ASP A 224 -35.75 9.94 -3.18
N ARG A 225 -36.04 10.19 -4.47
CA ARG A 225 -35.55 11.37 -5.21
C ARG A 225 -36.24 12.68 -4.84
N SER A 226 -37.32 12.65 -4.04
CA SER A 226 -38.15 13.80 -3.66
C SER A 226 -37.71 14.46 -2.35
N GLN A 227 -36.40 14.61 -2.16
CA GLN A 227 -35.81 15.05 -0.88
C GLN A 227 -36.34 16.44 -0.44
N PRO A 228 -36.99 16.56 0.72
CA PRO A 228 -37.37 17.87 1.27
C PRO A 228 -36.14 18.60 1.84
N ASP A 229 -35.96 19.87 1.46
CA ASP A 229 -34.87 20.72 1.94
C ASP A 229 -34.92 20.91 3.47
N GLY A 230 -33.79 20.69 4.15
CA GLY A 230 -33.56 21.14 5.54
C GLY A 230 -34.12 20.30 6.70
N ALA A 231 -34.93 19.25 6.48
CA ALA A 231 -35.47 18.43 7.57
C ALA A 231 -34.45 17.39 8.12
N ALA A 232 -34.22 17.32 9.43
CA ALA A 232 -33.36 16.29 10.05
C ALA A 232 -34.10 14.95 10.19
N ALA A 233 -33.49 13.85 9.73
CA ALA A 233 -34.10 12.52 9.83
C ALA A 233 -34.00 11.95 11.26
N PRO A 234 -35.07 11.31 11.80
CA PRO A 234 -35.11 10.80 13.17
C PRO A 234 -34.39 9.44 13.32
N TYR A 235 -33.10 9.37 12.95
CA TYR A 235 -32.31 8.13 12.94
C TYR A 235 -32.35 7.39 14.29
N ALA A 236 -32.24 8.10 15.42
CA ALA A 236 -32.27 7.49 16.75
C ALA A 236 -33.59 6.74 17.04
N GLY A 237 -34.73 7.37 16.76
CA GLY A 237 -36.04 6.76 17.01
C GLY A 237 -36.34 5.58 16.07
N VAL A 238 -35.98 5.70 14.80
CA VAL A 238 -36.19 4.64 13.79
C VAL A 238 -35.29 3.44 14.06
N LEU A 239 -34.00 3.66 14.34
CA LEU A 239 -33.06 2.57 14.62
C LEU A 239 -33.44 1.83 15.91
N GLU A 240 -33.85 2.52 16.97
CA GLU A 240 -34.33 1.90 18.21
C GLU A 240 -35.61 1.07 18.00
N ALA A 241 -36.53 1.55 17.17
CA ALA A 241 -37.73 0.80 16.80
C ALA A 241 -37.37 -0.48 16.03
N LEU A 242 -36.51 -0.38 15.03
CA LEU A 242 -36.05 -1.51 14.23
C LEU A 242 -35.24 -2.51 15.05
N ARG A 243 -34.48 -2.03 16.03
CA ARG A 243 -33.73 -2.86 16.98
C ARG A 243 -34.64 -3.83 17.74
N ARG A 244 -35.90 -3.47 17.97
CA ARG A 244 -36.87 -4.33 18.66
C ARG A 244 -37.60 -5.30 17.75
N ALA A 245 -37.59 -5.06 16.43
CA ALA A 245 -38.26 -5.90 15.43
C ALA A 245 -37.31 -6.82 14.64
N ALA A 246 -36.04 -6.44 14.51
CA ALA A 246 -35.03 -7.15 13.74
C ALA A 246 -33.97 -7.79 14.65
N ALA A 247 -33.45 -8.94 14.25
CA ALA A 247 -32.25 -9.52 14.86
C ALA A 247 -30.97 -8.76 14.43
N LEU A 248 -30.97 -8.15 13.23
CA LEU A 248 -29.90 -7.32 12.70
C LEU A 248 -30.46 -6.12 11.92
N VAL A 249 -30.02 -4.92 12.29
CA VAL A 249 -30.24 -3.66 11.57
C VAL A 249 -28.91 -3.28 10.92
N VAL A 250 -28.83 -3.27 9.60
CA VAL A 250 -27.64 -2.81 8.85
C VAL A 250 -27.89 -1.38 8.41
N VAL A 251 -27.00 -0.46 8.78
CA VAL A 251 -27.12 0.97 8.48
C VAL A 251 -26.05 1.38 7.47
N ASP A 252 -26.45 1.85 6.30
CA ASP A 252 -25.55 2.48 5.34
C ASP A 252 -25.27 3.92 5.78
N LEU A 253 -24.10 4.17 6.37
CA LEU A 253 -23.69 5.51 6.83
C LEU A 253 -23.09 6.34 5.70
N GLY A 254 -22.97 5.79 4.49
CA GLY A 254 -22.42 6.47 3.33
C GLY A 254 -20.94 6.79 3.48
N ARG A 255 -20.57 8.05 3.25
CA ARG A 255 -19.21 8.57 3.42
C ARG A 255 -19.13 9.42 4.69
N ALA A 256 -17.97 9.38 5.36
CA ALA A 256 -17.68 10.26 6.50
C ALA A 256 -17.88 11.75 6.14
N GLY A 257 -18.84 12.39 6.83
CA GLY A 257 -19.23 13.78 6.66
C GLY A 257 -19.94 14.35 7.90
N PRO A 258 -20.46 15.60 7.82
CA PRO A 258 -21.20 16.22 8.92
C PRO A 258 -22.44 15.39 9.29
N GLY A 259 -22.64 15.10 10.58
CA GLY A 259 -23.76 14.30 11.10
C GLY A 259 -23.55 12.77 11.08
N THR A 260 -22.52 12.26 10.38
CA THR A 260 -22.23 10.82 10.36
C THR A 260 -21.84 10.29 11.74
N ALA A 261 -21.13 11.09 12.55
CA ALA A 261 -20.70 10.69 13.89
C ALA A 261 -21.89 10.42 14.83
N ASP A 262 -22.94 11.25 14.74
CA ASP A 262 -24.14 11.11 15.57
C ASP A 262 -24.92 9.83 15.20
N THR A 263 -25.07 9.54 13.91
CA THR A 263 -25.72 8.29 13.45
C THR A 263 -24.86 7.06 13.74
N ALA A 264 -23.53 7.17 13.61
CA ALA A 264 -22.61 6.08 13.92
C ALA A 264 -22.59 5.73 15.42
N ALA A 265 -22.81 6.71 16.31
CA ALA A 265 -22.93 6.48 17.75
C ALA A 265 -24.17 5.65 18.13
N LEU A 266 -25.17 5.54 17.24
CA LEU A 266 -26.35 4.69 17.41
C LEU A 266 -26.09 3.22 17.02
N CYS A 267 -24.93 2.93 16.43
CA CYS A 267 -24.54 1.60 16.00
C CYS A 267 -23.76 0.85 17.11
N ASP A 268 -24.04 -0.44 17.28
CA ASP A 268 -23.30 -1.31 18.22
C ASP A 268 -21.89 -1.64 17.69
N GLU A 269 -21.68 -1.51 16.37
CA GLU A 269 -20.38 -1.59 15.71
C GLU A 269 -20.44 -0.96 14.32
N VAL A 270 -19.31 -0.41 13.86
CA VAL A 270 -19.16 0.22 12.53
C VAL A 270 -18.06 -0.46 11.72
N LEU A 271 -18.39 -0.95 10.54
CA LEU A 271 -17.43 -1.45 9.56
C LEU A 271 -16.95 -0.29 8.66
N VAL A 272 -15.68 0.09 8.82
CA VAL A 272 -15.04 1.14 8.03
C VAL A 272 -14.43 0.53 6.77
N LEU A 273 -15.12 0.70 5.65
CA LEU A 273 -14.71 0.21 4.34
C LEU A 273 -13.66 1.13 3.72
N THR A 274 -12.50 0.58 3.38
CA THR A 274 -11.41 1.35 2.76
C THR A 274 -10.83 0.66 1.54
N PRO A 275 -10.52 1.39 0.45
CA PRO A 275 -9.67 0.86 -0.60
C PRO A 275 -8.30 0.46 -0.06
N ARG A 276 -7.74 -0.63 -0.58
CA ARG A 276 -6.33 -1.04 -0.37
C ARG A 276 -5.37 -0.09 -1.09
N THR A 277 -5.33 1.17 -0.66
CA THR A 277 -4.43 2.20 -1.18
C THR A 277 -3.97 3.09 -0.03
N VAL A 278 -2.79 3.70 -0.13
CA VAL A 278 -2.30 4.63 0.90
C VAL A 278 -3.31 5.74 1.18
N ARG A 279 -3.92 6.31 0.12
CA ARG A 279 -4.95 7.36 0.27
C ARG A 279 -6.21 6.84 0.96
N GLY A 280 -6.65 5.64 0.61
CA GLY A 280 -7.79 4.99 1.26
C GLY A 280 -7.54 4.79 2.75
N VAL A 281 -6.38 4.22 3.11
CA VAL A 281 -6.02 3.96 4.52
C VAL A 281 -5.84 5.25 5.33
N LEU A 282 -5.27 6.31 4.74
CA LEU A 282 -5.21 7.62 5.39
C LEU A 282 -6.61 8.24 5.57
N ALA A 283 -7.49 8.09 4.58
CA ALA A 283 -8.89 8.53 4.71
C ALA A 283 -9.64 7.71 5.77
N ALA A 284 -9.35 6.42 5.89
CA ALA A 284 -9.91 5.54 6.91
C ALA A 284 -9.44 5.94 8.31
N ARG A 285 -8.19 6.37 8.46
CA ARG A 285 -7.67 6.93 9.73
C ARG A 285 -8.42 8.20 10.12
N TRP A 286 -8.71 9.07 9.15
CA TRP A 286 -9.50 10.27 9.41
C TRP A 286 -10.94 9.92 9.81
N ALA A 287 -11.58 9.00 9.07
CA ALA A 287 -12.92 8.49 9.39
C ALA A 287 -12.97 7.85 10.79
N ALA A 288 -11.95 7.07 11.17
CA ALA A 288 -11.83 6.49 12.50
C ALA A 288 -11.76 7.57 13.61
N GLY A 289 -11.01 8.66 13.37
CA GLY A 289 -10.93 9.78 14.31
C GLY A 289 -12.27 10.49 14.54
N SER A 290 -13.15 10.52 13.54
CA SER A 290 -14.51 11.06 13.65
C SER A 290 -15.53 10.14 14.33
N LEU A 291 -15.17 8.89 14.64
CA LEU A 291 -16.04 7.89 15.27
C LEU A 291 -15.84 7.78 16.80
N ALA A 292 -15.25 8.79 17.45
CA ALA A 292 -14.86 8.73 18.86
C ALA A 292 -16.02 8.30 19.79
N GLY A 293 -16.00 7.05 20.25
CA GLY A 293 -17.01 6.44 21.12
C GLY A 293 -17.72 5.21 20.53
N ALA A 294 -17.72 5.04 19.20
CA ALA A 294 -18.26 3.86 18.53
C ALA A 294 -17.19 2.78 18.34
N THR A 295 -17.55 1.52 18.55
CA THR A 295 -16.72 0.36 18.20
C THR A 295 -16.61 0.27 16.68
N ALA A 296 -15.39 0.26 16.15
CA ALA A 296 -15.18 0.25 14.71
C ALA A 296 -14.13 -0.79 14.30
N ARG A 297 -14.35 -1.41 13.13
CA ARG A 297 -13.39 -2.33 12.50
C ARG A 297 -13.14 -1.96 11.06
N LEU A 298 -11.92 -2.18 10.59
CA LEU A 298 -11.52 -1.90 9.23
C LEU A 298 -11.91 -3.05 8.29
N VAL A 299 -12.42 -2.71 7.12
CA VAL A 299 -12.65 -3.64 6.01
C VAL A 299 -11.88 -3.17 4.79
N PRO A 300 -10.67 -3.68 4.53
CA PRO A 300 -9.93 -3.39 3.32
C PRO A 300 -10.61 -4.04 2.12
N ALA A 301 -11.05 -3.23 1.16
CA ALA A 301 -11.77 -3.68 -0.02
C ALA A 301 -11.08 -3.23 -1.32
N GLY A 302 -11.23 -4.02 -2.38
CA GLY A 302 -10.67 -3.72 -3.70
C GLY A 302 -9.89 -4.87 -4.33
N LEU A 303 -9.46 -4.68 -5.57
CA LEU A 303 -8.45 -5.56 -6.20
C LEU A 303 -7.08 -5.28 -5.55
N ASN A 304 -6.21 -6.29 -5.50
CA ASN A 304 -4.81 -6.22 -5.03
C ASN A 304 -3.96 -5.27 -5.93
N VAL A 305 -4.26 -3.97 -5.96
CA VAL A 305 -3.68 -3.01 -6.92
C VAL A 305 -2.76 -1.99 -6.22
N ALA A 306 -2.74 -1.96 -4.88
CA ALA A 306 -1.67 -1.35 -4.11
C ALA A 306 -1.54 -2.10 -2.77
N ASP A 307 -0.36 -2.65 -2.50
CA ASP A 307 -0.05 -3.51 -1.36
C ASP A 307 0.04 -2.73 -0.05
N VAL A 308 -1.04 -2.07 0.36
CA VAL A 308 -1.22 -1.81 1.79
C VAL A 308 -1.77 -3.09 2.39
N ASP A 309 -0.85 -3.85 2.98
CA ASP A 309 -1.18 -5.06 3.73
C ASP A 309 -2.17 -4.74 4.87
N ASP A 310 -3.00 -5.72 5.22
CA ASP A 310 -4.03 -5.57 6.25
C ASP A 310 -3.41 -5.17 7.61
N ALA A 311 -2.21 -5.65 7.94
CA ALA A 311 -1.50 -5.26 9.16
C ALA A 311 -1.05 -3.79 9.13
N LEU A 312 -0.58 -3.31 7.98
CA LEU A 312 -0.21 -1.90 7.81
C LEU A 312 -1.44 -0.99 7.84
N ALA A 313 -2.55 -1.43 7.26
CA ALA A 313 -3.82 -0.71 7.30
C ALA A 313 -4.38 -0.61 8.74
N ALA A 314 -4.33 -1.72 9.49
CA ALA A 314 -4.70 -1.75 10.91
C ALA A 314 -3.83 -0.81 11.74
N ALA A 315 -2.50 -0.92 11.61
CA ALA A 315 -1.55 -0.08 12.35
C ALA A 315 -1.70 1.41 12.02
N THR A 316 -2.01 1.76 10.77
CA THR A 316 -2.16 3.16 10.36
C THR A 316 -3.47 3.78 10.84
N THR A 317 -4.55 3.01 10.86
CA THR A 317 -5.90 3.48 11.23
C THR A 317 -6.16 3.37 12.73
N GLY A 318 -5.46 2.49 13.44
CA GLY A 318 -5.76 2.13 14.83
C GLY A 318 -7.00 1.25 14.98
N LEU A 319 -7.56 0.74 13.87
CA LEU A 319 -8.75 -0.12 13.87
C LEU A 319 -8.37 -1.58 13.60
N PRO A 320 -8.96 -2.55 14.31
CA PRO A 320 -8.77 -3.97 14.01
C PRO A 320 -9.42 -4.31 12.66
N VAL A 321 -8.79 -5.19 11.88
CA VAL A 321 -9.34 -5.63 10.58
C VAL A 321 -10.39 -6.72 10.82
N ALA A 322 -11.62 -6.50 10.36
CA ALA A 322 -12.70 -7.49 10.42
C ALA A 322 -12.57 -8.57 9.34
N GLY A 323 -11.99 -8.21 8.20
CA GLY A 323 -11.84 -9.07 7.03
C GLY A 323 -11.58 -8.23 5.80
N SER A 324 -11.39 -8.87 4.65
CA SER A 324 -11.17 -8.18 3.38
C SER A 324 -12.18 -8.58 2.32
N LEU A 325 -12.55 -7.62 1.47
CA LEU A 325 -13.47 -7.84 0.36
C LEU A 325 -12.75 -7.70 -0.97
N ARG A 326 -12.80 -8.74 -1.78
CA ARG A 326 -12.24 -8.71 -3.13
C ARG A 326 -13.32 -8.32 -4.11
N PHE A 327 -13.20 -7.14 -4.71
CA PHE A 327 -14.16 -6.70 -5.71
C PHE A 327 -13.96 -7.43 -7.05
N SER A 328 -15.07 -7.87 -7.64
CA SER A 328 -15.15 -8.41 -9.00
C SER A 328 -15.59 -7.32 -9.96
N GLY A 329 -15.09 -7.35 -11.20
CA GLY A 329 -15.51 -6.41 -12.26
C GLY A 329 -16.99 -6.52 -12.65
N ALA A 330 -17.69 -7.57 -12.24
CA ALA A 330 -19.12 -7.76 -12.46
C ALA A 330 -20.02 -6.99 -11.47
N VAL A 331 -19.46 -6.47 -10.37
CA VAL A 331 -20.23 -5.79 -9.31
C VAL A 331 -20.79 -4.43 -9.77
N PRO A 332 -20.03 -3.57 -10.48
CA PRO A 332 -20.58 -2.33 -11.03
C PRO A 332 -21.73 -2.58 -12.01
N GLU A 333 -21.60 -3.56 -12.90
CA GLU A 333 -22.68 -3.93 -13.84
C GLU A 333 -23.93 -4.42 -13.11
N ALA A 334 -23.77 -5.22 -12.05
CA ALA A 334 -24.89 -5.67 -11.23
C ALA A 334 -25.56 -4.51 -10.46
N ALA A 335 -24.81 -3.49 -10.05
CA ALA A 335 -25.37 -2.30 -9.40
C ALA A 335 -26.18 -1.43 -10.39
N GLU A 336 -25.67 -1.22 -11.60
CA GLU A 336 -26.34 -0.45 -12.66
C GLU A 336 -27.60 -1.14 -13.19
N THR A 337 -27.67 -2.47 -13.09
CA THR A 337 -28.81 -3.28 -13.58
C THR A 337 -29.78 -3.70 -12.48
N GLY A 338 -29.59 -3.24 -11.23
CA GLY A 338 -30.45 -3.61 -10.11
C GLY A 338 -30.32 -5.08 -9.67
N ARG A 339 -29.27 -5.80 -10.07
CA ARG A 339 -29.03 -7.22 -9.74
C ARG A 339 -27.99 -7.41 -8.65
N LEU A 340 -27.81 -6.41 -7.80
CA LEU A 340 -26.74 -6.37 -6.81
C LEU A 340 -26.78 -7.53 -5.81
N LEU A 341 -27.98 -7.93 -5.37
CA LEU A 341 -28.17 -9.05 -4.45
C LEU A 341 -27.77 -10.38 -5.09
N GLU A 342 -28.05 -10.58 -6.38
CA GLU A 342 -27.66 -11.80 -7.10
C GLU A 342 -26.14 -11.94 -7.19
N ALA A 343 -25.42 -10.83 -7.45
CA ALA A 343 -23.97 -10.81 -7.46
C ALA A 343 -23.36 -11.17 -6.09
N GLY A 344 -23.98 -10.70 -5.00
CA GLY A 344 -23.59 -11.00 -3.62
C GLY A 344 -23.71 -12.49 -3.25
N ARG A 345 -24.56 -13.25 -3.94
CA ARG A 345 -24.81 -14.69 -3.69
C ARG A 345 -23.76 -15.61 -4.32
N SER A 346 -22.79 -15.07 -5.06
CA SER A 346 -21.68 -15.89 -5.55
C SER A 346 -20.94 -16.55 -4.37
N ARG A 347 -20.58 -17.85 -4.50
CA ARG A 347 -19.98 -18.65 -3.39
C ARG A 347 -18.80 -17.97 -2.68
N ARG A 348 -18.05 -17.13 -3.39
CA ARG A 348 -16.89 -16.42 -2.84
C ARG A 348 -17.33 -15.19 -2.03
N LEU A 349 -18.11 -14.29 -2.63
CA LEU A 349 -18.58 -13.08 -1.95
C LEU A 349 -19.49 -13.43 -0.77
N ALA A 350 -20.38 -14.40 -0.92
CA ALA A 350 -21.23 -14.88 0.16
C ALA A 350 -20.43 -15.40 1.37
N ARG A 351 -19.24 -15.98 1.13
CA ARG A 351 -18.33 -16.43 2.20
C ARG A 351 -17.63 -15.26 2.86
N ASP A 352 -17.10 -14.32 2.07
CA ASP A 352 -16.38 -13.16 2.58
C ASP A 352 -17.34 -12.26 3.42
N VAL A 353 -18.57 -12.06 2.93
CA VAL A 353 -19.64 -11.31 3.63
C VAL A 353 -20.10 -12.03 4.90
N ALA A 354 -20.25 -13.36 4.88
CA ALA A 354 -20.56 -14.13 6.09
C ALA A 354 -19.44 -14.02 7.14
N GLY A 355 -18.17 -14.08 6.71
CA GLY A 355 -17.03 -13.87 7.60
C GLY A 355 -17.03 -12.48 8.23
N LEU A 356 -17.44 -11.44 7.50
CA LEU A 356 -17.59 -10.09 8.05
C LEU A 356 -18.73 -10.00 9.07
N LEU A 357 -19.88 -10.64 8.83
CA LEU A 357 -20.98 -10.71 9.79
C LEU A 357 -20.56 -11.43 11.07
N GLU A 358 -19.82 -12.54 10.96
CA GLU A 358 -19.28 -13.28 12.10
C GLU A 358 -18.24 -12.46 12.87
N ALA A 359 -17.29 -11.84 12.17
CA ALA A 359 -16.25 -11.01 12.76
C ALA A 359 -16.83 -9.81 13.49
N ALA A 360 -17.85 -9.17 12.89
CA ALA A 360 -18.62 -8.15 13.57
C ALA A 360 -19.35 -8.75 14.77
N ALA A 361 -19.97 -9.93 14.66
CA ALA A 361 -20.74 -10.55 15.75
C ALA A 361 -19.92 -10.96 16.98
N LEU A 362 -18.58 -10.92 16.94
CA LEU A 362 -17.70 -11.15 18.09
C LEU A 362 -17.78 -9.96 19.06
N PRO A 363 -18.46 -10.09 20.22
CA PRO A 363 -18.54 -9.02 21.21
C PRO A 363 -17.18 -8.82 21.88
N ALA A 364 -16.86 -7.57 22.25
CA ALA A 364 -15.70 -7.26 23.08
C ALA A 364 -15.62 -8.16 24.35
N ALA A 365 -16.77 -8.50 24.93
CA ALA A 365 -16.87 -9.40 26.07
C ALA A 365 -16.35 -10.84 25.83
N LEU A 366 -16.33 -11.35 24.59
CA LEU A 366 -15.73 -12.65 24.26
C LEU A 366 -14.20 -12.54 24.21
N LEU A 367 -13.68 -11.43 23.70
CA LEU A 367 -12.25 -11.13 23.73
C LEU A 367 -11.79 -10.94 25.18
N ASP A 368 -12.60 -10.28 26.01
CA ASP A 368 -12.36 -10.13 27.44
C ASP A 368 -12.38 -11.49 28.18
N ASP A 369 -13.37 -12.38 27.94
CA ASP A 369 -13.43 -13.72 28.58
C ASP A 369 -12.29 -14.64 28.11
N VAL A 370 -11.94 -14.60 26.82
CA VAL A 370 -10.77 -15.33 26.29
C VAL A 370 -9.47 -14.76 26.87
N ARG A 371 -9.34 -13.43 26.99
CA ARG A 371 -8.20 -12.75 27.60
C ARG A 371 -8.04 -13.14 29.07
N ASP A 372 -9.10 -13.06 29.86
CA ASP A 372 -9.06 -13.32 31.30
C ASP A 372 -8.73 -14.80 31.59
N ARG A 373 -9.20 -15.73 30.75
CA ARG A 373 -8.85 -17.15 30.84
C ARG A 373 -7.41 -17.44 30.43
N LEU A 374 -6.91 -16.78 29.38
CA LEU A 374 -5.52 -16.92 28.94
C LEU A 374 -4.55 -16.29 29.96
N LEU A 375 -4.95 -15.23 30.66
CA LEU A 375 -4.19 -14.63 31.75
C LEU A 375 -4.18 -15.47 33.03
N ALA A 376 -5.21 -16.28 33.26
CA ALA A 376 -5.29 -17.19 34.39
C ALA A 376 -4.47 -18.48 34.21
N ALA A 377 -4.08 -18.82 32.98
CA ALA A 377 -3.29 -20.01 32.68
C ALA A 377 -1.78 -19.76 32.90
N PRO A 378 -1.07 -20.60 33.67
CA PRO A 378 0.38 -20.49 33.82
C PRO A 378 1.12 -21.02 32.59
N GLY A 379 1.88 -20.17 31.89
CA GLY A 379 2.78 -20.59 30.81
C GLY A 379 2.69 -19.72 29.54
N PRO A 380 3.52 -20.00 28.51
CA PRO A 380 3.43 -19.33 27.23
C PRO A 380 2.12 -19.69 26.52
N VAL A 381 1.35 -18.68 26.15
CA VAL A 381 0.10 -18.85 25.40
C VAL A 381 0.41 -19.37 23.99
N THR A 382 0.03 -20.60 23.70
CA THR A 382 0.18 -21.21 22.38
C THR A 382 -1.10 -21.03 21.54
N ASP A 383 -1.00 -21.18 20.22
CA ASP A 383 -2.17 -21.17 19.32
C ASP A 383 -3.22 -22.23 19.75
N THR A 384 -2.76 -23.32 20.35
CA THR A 384 -3.60 -24.37 20.96
C THR A 384 -4.38 -23.88 22.18
N ASP A 385 -3.77 -23.05 23.02
CA ASP A 385 -4.38 -22.50 24.23
C ASP A 385 -5.42 -21.44 23.87
N ILE A 386 -5.13 -20.59 22.88
CA ILE A 386 -6.09 -19.64 22.34
C ILE A 386 -7.28 -20.38 21.71
N ALA A 387 -7.02 -21.42 20.92
CA ALA A 387 -8.08 -22.26 20.35
C ALA A 387 -8.87 -23.04 21.43
N ALA A 388 -8.25 -23.41 22.54
CA ALA A 388 -8.93 -24.04 23.68
C ALA A 388 -9.79 -23.03 24.44
N ALA A 389 -9.28 -21.81 24.71
CA ALA A 389 -10.02 -20.73 25.37
C ALA A 389 -11.22 -20.27 24.54
N VAL A 390 -11.05 -20.14 23.22
CA VAL A 390 -12.14 -19.83 22.28
C VAL A 390 -13.20 -20.94 22.28
N ARG A 391 -12.82 -22.23 22.29
CA ARG A 391 -13.77 -23.35 22.38
C ARG A 391 -14.47 -23.44 23.75
N ALA A 392 -13.76 -23.16 24.83
CA ALA A 392 -14.28 -23.18 26.20
C ALA A 392 -15.24 -22.01 26.52
N SER A 393 -15.30 -20.98 25.65
CA SER A 393 -16.29 -19.90 25.76
C SER A 393 -17.73 -20.35 25.42
N GLY A 394 -17.91 -21.59 24.93
CA GLY A 394 -19.21 -22.19 24.67
C GLY A 394 -19.93 -21.65 23.43
N ARG A 395 -19.29 -20.81 22.62
CA ARG A 395 -19.87 -20.26 21.39
C ARG A 395 -19.51 -21.11 20.18
N VAL A 396 -20.51 -21.47 19.38
CA VAL A 396 -20.33 -22.26 18.15
C VAL A 396 -19.72 -21.37 17.07
N LEU A 397 -18.39 -21.35 16.98
CA LEU A 397 -17.64 -20.71 15.91
C LEU A 397 -17.20 -21.78 14.89
N GLY A 398 -17.37 -21.53 13.60
CA GLY A 398 -16.82 -22.40 12.55
C GLY A 398 -15.29 -22.45 12.57
N ALA A 399 -14.68 -23.37 11.83
CA ALA A 399 -13.21 -23.52 11.78
C ALA A 399 -12.50 -22.23 11.31
N ALA A 400 -13.10 -21.50 10.36
CA ALA A 400 -12.58 -20.21 9.90
C ALA A 400 -12.75 -19.09 10.94
N GLY A 401 -13.91 -19.00 11.59
CA GLY A 401 -14.18 -18.02 12.66
C GLY A 401 -13.32 -18.25 13.91
N THR A 402 -13.00 -19.51 14.23
CA THR A 402 -12.05 -19.86 15.29
C THR A 402 -10.64 -19.38 14.94
N LEU A 403 -10.20 -19.58 13.69
CA LEU A 403 -8.87 -19.19 13.24
C LEU A 403 -8.72 -17.66 13.17
N GLN A 404 -9.77 -16.93 12.79
CA GLN A 404 -9.81 -15.46 12.81
C GLN A 404 -9.89 -14.89 14.23
N ALA A 405 -10.67 -15.49 15.13
CA ALA A 405 -10.67 -15.11 16.54
C ALA A 405 -9.28 -15.32 17.17
N VAL A 406 -8.61 -16.43 16.84
CA VAL A 406 -7.22 -16.69 17.25
C VAL A 406 -6.27 -15.62 16.71
N GLN A 407 -6.40 -15.21 15.44
CA GLN A 407 -5.57 -14.16 14.84
C GLN A 407 -5.81 -12.77 15.44
N ALA A 408 -7.06 -12.39 15.68
CA ALA A 408 -7.42 -11.12 16.31
C ALA A 408 -6.92 -11.04 17.76
N VAL A 409 -7.12 -12.12 18.53
CA VAL A 409 -6.59 -12.26 19.89
C VAL A 409 -5.05 -12.25 19.87
N ARG A 410 -4.41 -12.91 18.90
CA ARG A 410 -2.94 -12.89 18.76
C ARG A 410 -2.37 -11.50 18.44
N ALA A 411 -3.06 -10.71 17.61
CA ALA A 411 -2.66 -9.33 17.32
C ALA A 411 -2.76 -8.45 18.58
N GLU A 412 -3.80 -8.64 19.40
CA GLU A 412 -3.96 -7.95 20.68
C GLU A 412 -2.93 -8.42 21.74
N LEU A 413 -2.60 -9.71 21.76
CA LEU A 413 -1.63 -10.31 22.68
C LEU A 413 -0.16 -9.95 22.38
N THR A 414 0.15 -9.48 21.17
CA THR A 414 1.53 -9.15 20.74
C THR A 414 1.84 -7.64 20.67
N GLY A 415 0.86 -6.77 20.88
CA GLY A 415 1.01 -5.30 20.93
C GLY A 415 1.45 -4.74 22.29
N LEU A 416 1.60 -3.41 22.41
CA LEU A 416 1.99 -2.72 23.65
C LEU A 416 0.82 -2.53 24.63
N GLY A 417 -0.38 -3.00 24.25
CA GLY A 417 -1.57 -3.00 25.11
C GLY A 417 -1.93 -1.58 25.58
N PRO A 418 -2.06 -1.34 26.90
CA PRO A 418 -2.42 -0.02 27.43
C PRO A 418 -1.47 1.13 27.03
N LEU A 419 -0.25 0.83 26.57
CA LEU A 419 0.73 1.83 26.12
C LEU A 419 0.56 2.21 24.64
N GLU A 420 -0.20 1.44 23.84
CA GLU A 420 -0.39 1.67 22.40
C GLU A 420 -0.95 3.09 22.08
N PRO A 421 -1.91 3.65 22.84
CA PRO A 421 -2.41 5.00 22.61
C PRO A 421 -1.36 6.11 22.80
N LEU A 422 -0.20 5.81 23.40
CA LEU A 422 0.88 6.77 23.63
C LEU A 422 1.83 6.89 22.40
N LEU A 423 1.73 5.98 21.43
CA LEU A 423 2.54 5.97 20.20
C LEU A 423 2.36 7.18 19.26
N PRO A 424 1.20 7.85 19.14
CA PRO A 424 1.03 8.99 18.25
C PRO A 424 1.88 10.22 18.62
N HIS A 425 2.55 10.21 19.78
CA HIS A 425 3.42 11.31 20.20
C HIS A 425 4.62 11.46 19.25
N ARG A 426 4.63 12.56 18.48
CA ARG A 426 5.74 12.89 17.56
C ARG A 426 7.08 12.90 18.31
N GLY A 427 8.05 12.14 17.79
CA GLY A 427 9.41 12.10 18.34
C GLY A 427 9.56 11.26 19.61
N LEU A 428 8.62 10.37 19.94
CA LEU A 428 8.75 9.40 21.04
C LEU A 428 9.94 8.47 20.78
N THR A 429 10.87 8.41 21.73
CA THR A 429 12.04 7.52 21.68
C THR A 429 11.94 6.39 22.70
N ASP A 430 11.43 6.68 23.89
CA ASP A 430 11.37 5.72 25.00
C ASP A 430 10.09 5.90 25.83
N VAL A 431 9.58 4.79 26.38
CA VAL A 431 8.52 4.75 27.40
C VAL A 431 9.09 4.03 28.62
N TYR A 432 8.99 4.66 29.80
CA TYR A 432 9.36 4.05 31.08
C TYR A 432 8.14 3.91 31.96
N VAL A 433 7.89 2.70 32.45
CA VAL A 433 6.87 2.39 33.46
C VAL A 433 7.59 1.98 34.73
N ASN A 434 7.57 2.84 35.73
CA ASN A 434 8.24 2.64 37.02
C ASN A 434 7.27 2.18 38.13
N GLY A 435 6.09 1.72 37.73
CA GLY A 435 4.96 1.35 38.58
C GLY A 435 3.62 1.78 37.97
N PRO A 436 2.48 1.33 38.52
CA PRO A 436 1.16 1.55 37.95
C PRO A 436 0.75 3.01 37.85
N ASP A 437 1.34 3.92 38.62
CA ASP A 437 1.04 5.36 38.58
C ASP A 437 2.15 6.20 37.94
N GLN A 438 3.21 5.56 37.44
CA GLN A 438 4.45 6.22 37.03
C GLN A 438 4.84 5.85 35.60
N VAL A 439 4.19 6.48 34.63
CA VAL A 439 4.55 6.37 33.20
C VAL A 439 5.23 7.65 32.72
N TRP A 440 6.37 7.48 32.06
CA TRP A 440 7.20 8.53 31.52
C TRP A 440 7.44 8.31 30.04
N LEU A 441 7.44 9.40 29.28
CA LEU A 441 7.77 9.42 27.86
C LEU A 441 9.03 10.23 27.65
N GLU A 442 9.98 9.70 26.88
CA GLU A 442 11.13 10.45 26.39
C GLU A 442 10.90 10.84 24.93
N THR A 443 11.09 12.13 24.64
CA THR A 443 11.12 12.65 23.27
C THR A 443 12.39 13.47 23.05
N GLU A 444 12.56 14.02 21.85
CA GLU A 444 13.65 14.98 21.56
C GLU A 444 13.66 16.20 22.51
N ALA A 445 12.51 16.54 23.12
CA ALA A 445 12.38 17.64 24.07
C ALA A 445 12.76 17.25 25.52
N GLY A 446 13.04 15.97 25.79
CA GLY A 446 13.36 15.44 27.11
C GLY A 446 12.29 14.49 27.67
N VAL A 447 12.48 14.09 28.93
CA VAL A 447 11.63 13.13 29.64
C VAL A 447 10.47 13.86 30.33
N ARG A 448 9.24 13.38 30.17
CA ARG A 448 8.03 13.92 30.84
C ARG A 448 7.12 12.82 31.36
N ARG A 449 6.46 13.06 32.51
CA ARG A 449 5.45 12.16 33.06
C ARG A 449 4.12 12.33 32.31
N VAL A 450 3.38 11.23 32.13
CA VAL A 450 2.04 11.22 31.53
C VAL A 450 1.03 10.50 32.44
N PRO A 451 -0.29 10.71 32.24
CA PRO A 451 -1.31 9.92 32.89
C PRO A 451 -1.08 8.43 32.64
N SER A 452 -1.08 7.64 33.72
CA SER A 452 -0.86 6.20 33.59
C SER A 452 -2.12 5.52 33.05
N PRO A 453 -1.99 4.61 32.08
CA PRO A 453 -3.09 3.77 31.63
C PRO A 453 -3.28 2.52 32.49
N PHE A 454 -2.42 2.29 33.49
CA PHE A 454 -2.47 1.12 34.37
C PHE A 454 -3.20 1.43 35.69
N ARG A 455 -3.89 0.42 36.22
CA ARG A 455 -4.63 0.49 37.50
C ARG A 455 -3.91 -0.23 38.63
N SER A 456 -2.99 -1.14 38.33
CA SER A 456 -2.28 -1.94 39.34
C SER A 456 -0.93 -2.47 38.85
N ASP A 457 -0.03 -2.80 39.77
CA ASP A 457 1.27 -3.42 39.44
C ASP A 457 1.10 -4.77 38.73
N ALA A 458 0.01 -5.49 39.02
CA ALA A 458 -0.32 -6.74 38.37
C ALA A 458 -0.53 -6.56 36.85
N GLU A 459 -1.11 -5.44 36.42
CA GLU A 459 -1.29 -5.13 34.99
C GLU A 459 0.05 -4.83 34.32
N VAL A 460 0.94 -4.09 34.99
CA VAL A 460 2.31 -3.81 34.50
C VAL A 460 3.10 -5.12 34.38
N ARG A 461 3.02 -5.98 35.40
CA ARG A 461 3.62 -7.32 35.41
C ARG A 461 3.10 -8.19 34.28
N ALA A 462 1.78 -8.22 34.07
CA ALA A 462 1.17 -9.01 33.01
C ALA A 462 1.62 -8.53 31.62
N LEU A 463 1.74 -7.21 31.40
CA LEU A 463 2.28 -6.66 30.16
C LEU A 463 3.76 -7.04 29.97
N ALA A 464 4.59 -6.87 31.00
CA ALA A 464 6.01 -7.19 30.94
C ALA A 464 6.26 -8.67 30.62
N VAL A 465 5.60 -9.59 31.36
CA VAL A 465 5.71 -11.04 31.13
C VAL A 465 5.25 -11.40 29.72
N ARG A 466 4.15 -10.80 29.24
CA ARG A 466 3.62 -11.05 27.89
C ARG A 466 4.59 -10.60 26.79
N LEU A 467 5.12 -9.39 26.86
CA LEU A 467 6.08 -8.86 25.87
C LEU A 467 7.35 -9.71 25.80
N VAL A 468 7.87 -10.14 26.96
CA VAL A 468 9.05 -11.01 27.05
C VAL A 468 8.75 -12.39 26.47
N THR A 469 7.59 -12.96 26.81
CA THR A 469 7.20 -14.30 26.35
C THR A 469 6.96 -14.32 24.84
N ALA A 470 6.33 -13.29 24.29
CA ALA A 470 6.17 -13.12 22.85
C ALA A 470 7.50 -13.01 22.10
N ALA A 471 8.57 -12.56 22.77
CA ALA A 471 9.93 -12.52 22.24
C ALA A 471 10.73 -13.83 22.51
N GLY A 472 10.07 -14.88 22.99
CA GLY A 472 10.68 -16.22 23.19
C GLY A 472 11.55 -16.35 24.44
N ARG A 473 11.35 -15.48 25.45
CA ARG A 473 12.08 -15.53 26.73
C ARG A 473 11.13 -15.68 27.91
N ARG A 474 11.67 -15.97 29.10
CA ARG A 474 10.91 -16.07 30.35
C ARG A 474 11.19 -14.88 31.26
N LEU A 475 10.15 -14.40 31.93
CA LEU A 475 10.23 -13.41 33.01
C LEU A 475 9.42 -13.95 34.20
N ASP A 476 10.11 -14.38 35.25
CA ASP A 476 9.51 -14.99 36.44
C ASP A 476 10.41 -14.80 37.67
N ALA A 477 10.07 -15.41 38.81
CA ALA A 477 10.86 -15.26 40.03
C ALA A 477 12.30 -15.83 39.92
N ALA A 478 12.54 -16.78 39.01
CA ALA A 478 13.87 -17.33 38.77
C ALA A 478 14.67 -16.48 37.77
N HIS A 479 13.97 -15.81 36.84
CA HIS A 479 14.55 -14.87 35.87
C HIS A 479 13.85 -13.51 35.99
N PRO A 480 14.13 -12.75 37.06
CA PRO A 480 13.40 -11.52 37.38
C PRO A 480 13.78 -10.32 36.50
N CYS A 481 14.87 -10.41 35.72
CA CYS A 481 15.34 -9.35 34.84
C CYS A 481 15.60 -9.91 33.44
N VAL A 482 15.13 -9.22 32.40
CA VAL A 482 15.38 -9.67 31.03
C VAL A 482 15.32 -8.54 30.01
N ASP A 483 16.14 -8.67 28.97
CA ASP A 483 16.16 -7.84 27.78
C ASP A 483 15.69 -8.64 26.57
N VAL A 484 14.73 -8.09 25.83
CA VAL A 484 14.21 -8.71 24.61
C VAL A 484 14.02 -7.70 23.49
N GLN A 485 14.02 -8.20 22.26
CA GLN A 485 13.54 -7.47 21.10
C GLN A 485 12.26 -8.12 20.59
N THR A 486 11.18 -7.35 20.53
CA THR A 486 9.89 -7.84 20.03
C THR A 486 9.89 -7.98 18.51
N ALA A 487 8.96 -8.75 17.95
CA ALA A 487 8.77 -8.85 16.51
C ALA A 487 8.44 -7.49 15.84
N ALA A 488 7.79 -6.59 16.59
CA ALA A 488 7.56 -5.21 16.17
C ALA A 488 8.81 -4.31 16.22
N GLY A 489 9.95 -4.84 16.68
CA GLY A 489 11.24 -4.17 16.70
C GLY A 489 11.53 -3.35 17.96
N TYR A 490 10.62 -3.33 18.94
CA TYR A 490 10.81 -2.66 20.22
C TYR A 490 11.89 -3.36 21.04
N ARG A 491 12.75 -2.59 21.71
CA ARG A 491 13.60 -3.15 22.77
C ARG A 491 12.89 -3.01 24.10
N VAL A 492 12.71 -4.11 24.80
CA VAL A 492 11.99 -4.17 26.06
C VAL A 492 12.92 -4.69 27.14
N HIS A 493 13.09 -3.90 28.19
CA HIS A 493 13.74 -4.30 29.43
C HIS A 493 12.69 -4.39 30.53
N ALA A 494 12.64 -5.51 31.24
CA ALA A 494 11.69 -5.73 32.33
C ALA A 494 12.38 -6.24 33.59
N VAL A 495 11.92 -5.75 34.75
CA VAL A 495 12.42 -6.14 36.09
C VAL A 495 11.25 -6.39 37.04
N LEU A 496 11.23 -7.57 37.67
CA LEU A 496 10.22 -7.97 38.65
C LEU A 496 10.71 -7.79 40.11
N PRO A 497 9.78 -7.60 41.06
CA PRO A 497 10.09 -7.73 42.49
C PRO A 497 10.62 -9.14 42.82
N PRO A 498 11.52 -9.29 43.82
CA PRO A 498 12.03 -8.25 44.71
C PRO A 498 13.25 -7.47 44.17
N ILE A 499 13.73 -7.75 42.95
CA ILE A 499 14.89 -7.02 42.39
C ILE A 499 14.54 -5.55 42.18
N SER A 500 13.32 -5.27 41.72
CA SER A 500 12.74 -3.95 41.80
C SER A 500 12.04 -3.73 43.15
N THR A 501 12.32 -2.60 43.78
CA THR A 501 11.84 -2.28 45.14
C THR A 501 10.47 -1.60 45.16
N GLY A 502 9.99 -1.07 44.03
CA GLY A 502 8.74 -0.29 43.95
C GLY A 502 7.59 -0.94 43.17
N GLY A 503 7.79 -2.15 42.65
CA GLY A 503 6.87 -2.81 41.71
C GLY A 503 7.57 -3.22 40.42
N THR A 504 6.83 -3.73 39.44
CA THR A 504 7.36 -4.13 38.14
C THR A 504 7.83 -2.92 37.34
N LEU A 505 9.07 -2.98 36.84
CA LEU A 505 9.65 -1.96 35.97
C LEU A 505 9.62 -2.44 34.52
N LEU A 506 9.23 -1.57 33.59
CA LEU A 506 9.20 -1.84 32.17
C LEU A 506 9.74 -0.64 31.40
N SER A 507 10.81 -0.84 30.62
CA SER A 507 11.36 0.16 29.71
C SER A 507 11.21 -0.32 28.28
N VAL A 508 10.52 0.47 27.44
CA VAL A 508 10.29 0.18 26.03
C VAL A 508 10.97 1.26 25.20
N ARG A 509 11.94 0.86 24.40
CA ARG A 509 12.65 1.75 23.48
C ARG A 509 12.20 1.52 22.05
N PHE A 510 11.80 2.60 21.40
CA PHE A 510 11.32 2.61 20.03
C PHE A 510 12.48 2.74 19.06
N ARG A 511 12.36 2.05 17.92
CA ARG A 511 13.27 2.25 16.80
C ARG A 511 12.90 3.57 16.11
N SER A 512 13.88 4.45 15.90
CA SER A 512 13.68 5.62 15.03
C SER A 512 13.33 5.14 13.62
N THR A 513 12.19 5.59 13.09
CA THR A 513 11.76 5.30 11.71
C THR A 513 12.41 6.21 10.68
N ARG A 514 13.06 7.30 11.13
CA ARG A 514 13.75 8.26 10.25
C ARG A 514 15.27 8.03 10.31
N THR A 515 15.84 7.76 9.15
CA THR A 515 17.28 7.80 8.90
C THR A 515 17.68 9.26 8.65
N LEU A 516 18.63 9.81 9.39
CA LEU A 516 19.15 11.16 9.11
C LEU A 516 20.32 11.04 8.13
N SER A 517 20.23 11.75 7.01
CA SER A 517 21.34 11.89 6.08
C SER A 517 22.41 12.82 6.65
N LEU A 518 23.62 12.79 6.07
CA LEU A 518 24.66 13.74 6.47
C LEU A 518 24.21 15.19 6.24
N GLN A 519 23.41 15.45 5.20
CA GLN A 519 22.85 16.76 4.92
C GLN A 519 21.84 17.19 6.00
N ASP A 520 21.01 16.27 6.50
CA ASP A 520 20.11 16.55 7.63
C ASP A 520 20.92 16.91 8.89
N LEU A 521 22.03 16.20 9.15
CA LEU A 521 22.90 16.50 10.29
C LEU A 521 23.61 17.85 10.16
N VAL A 522 23.94 18.27 8.93
CA VAL A 522 24.47 19.61 8.65
C VAL A 522 23.39 20.67 8.87
N ALA A 523 22.17 20.46 8.35
CA ALA A 523 21.05 21.37 8.53
C ALA A 523 20.65 21.52 10.02
N ALA A 524 20.73 20.44 10.80
CA ALA A 524 20.51 20.45 12.25
C ALA A 524 21.66 21.08 13.05
N GLY A 525 22.76 21.48 12.40
CA GLY A 525 23.96 22.01 13.04
C GLY A 525 24.74 20.98 13.86
N THR A 526 24.43 19.69 13.72
CA THR A 526 25.15 18.59 14.39
C THR A 526 26.53 18.40 13.76
N VAL A 527 26.63 18.51 12.44
CA VAL A 527 27.89 18.47 11.71
C VAL A 527 28.12 19.84 11.07
N HIS A 528 29.28 20.45 11.29
CA HIS A 528 29.63 21.69 10.60
C HIS A 528 29.89 21.40 9.11
N PRO A 529 29.47 22.25 8.15
CA PRO A 529 29.67 22.01 6.71
C PRO A 529 31.11 21.65 6.33
N GLY A 530 32.09 22.41 6.82
CA GLY A 530 33.52 22.11 6.58
C GLY A 530 34.00 20.79 7.20
N THR A 531 33.36 20.30 8.26
CA THR A 531 33.63 18.97 8.82
C THR A 531 32.97 17.87 8.00
N ALA A 532 31.77 18.12 7.45
CA ALA A 532 31.07 17.16 6.61
C ALA A 532 31.88 16.79 5.37
N GLU A 533 32.51 17.77 4.71
CA GLU A 533 33.39 17.53 3.55
C GLU A 533 34.56 16.62 3.89
N LEU A 534 35.24 16.86 5.03
CA LEU A 534 36.35 16.02 5.51
C LEU A 534 35.89 14.58 5.78
N LEU A 535 34.73 14.43 6.43
CA LEU A 535 34.20 13.10 6.76
C LEU A 535 33.77 12.33 5.51
N VAL A 536 33.17 12.99 4.51
CA VAL A 536 32.86 12.35 3.22
C VAL A 536 34.13 11.93 2.49
N GLY A 537 35.16 12.79 2.50
CA GLY A 537 36.47 12.46 1.95
C GLY A 537 37.07 11.22 2.60
N ALA A 538 37.05 11.15 3.93
CA ALA A 538 37.58 10.03 4.70
C ALA A 538 36.84 8.71 4.42
N VAL A 539 35.51 8.75 4.35
CA VAL A 539 34.72 7.57 3.99
C VAL A 539 35.07 7.08 2.59
N ARG A 540 35.20 8.00 1.62
CA ARG A 540 35.52 7.69 0.22
C ARG A 540 36.96 7.21 -0.01
N SER A 541 37.91 7.62 0.83
CA SER A 541 39.28 7.10 0.78
C SER A 541 39.42 5.71 1.40
N GLY A 542 38.35 5.18 2.00
CA GLY A 542 38.36 3.88 2.67
C GLY A 542 38.92 3.94 4.09
N ALA A 543 39.02 5.13 4.70
CA ALA A 543 39.58 5.30 6.03
C ALA A 543 38.81 4.48 7.08
N ASN A 544 39.58 3.94 8.02
CA ASN A 544 39.09 3.22 9.19
C ASN A 544 38.83 4.20 10.32
N PHE A 545 37.61 4.25 10.84
CA PHE A 545 37.27 5.27 11.84
C PHE A 545 36.37 4.79 12.98
N LEU A 546 36.57 5.37 14.16
CA LEU A 546 35.68 5.21 15.31
C LEU A 546 34.88 6.47 15.58
N VAL A 547 33.58 6.33 15.78
CA VAL A 547 32.74 7.40 16.31
C VAL A 547 32.69 7.29 17.83
N SER A 548 33.16 8.31 18.54
CA SER A 548 33.22 8.32 20.01
C SER A 548 32.27 9.34 20.62
N GLY A 549 31.95 9.17 21.90
CA GLY A 549 31.04 10.05 22.63
C GLY A 549 30.31 9.36 23.79
N ALA A 550 29.69 10.16 24.66
CA ALA A 550 28.89 9.68 25.78
C ALA A 550 27.64 8.88 25.33
N THR A 551 26.97 8.25 26.28
CA THR A 551 25.66 7.60 26.04
C THR A 551 24.64 8.66 25.58
N GLY A 552 23.89 8.36 24.52
CA GLY A 552 22.89 9.30 23.97
C GLY A 552 23.46 10.53 23.24
N ALA A 553 24.77 10.59 22.98
CA ALA A 553 25.40 11.69 22.24
C ALA A 553 25.04 11.73 20.74
N GLY A 554 24.56 10.61 20.18
CA GLY A 554 24.22 10.49 18.74
C GLY A 554 25.27 9.77 17.89
N LYS A 555 26.16 8.97 18.50
CA LYS A 555 27.22 8.21 17.80
C LYS A 555 26.67 7.37 16.65
N THR A 556 25.69 6.51 16.94
CA THR A 556 25.06 5.62 15.95
C THR A 556 24.42 6.41 14.81
N THR A 557 23.83 7.57 15.12
CA THR A 557 23.24 8.46 14.10
C THR A 557 24.30 9.03 13.16
N VAL A 558 25.43 9.53 13.70
CA VAL A 558 26.55 10.03 12.89
C VAL A 558 27.18 8.91 12.08
N LEU A 559 27.46 7.76 12.70
CA LEU A 559 28.00 6.58 12.02
C LEU A 559 27.10 6.18 10.84
N ASN A 560 25.79 6.10 11.07
CA ASN A 560 24.83 5.71 10.03
C ASN A 560 24.84 6.66 8.83
N ALA A 561 24.85 7.98 9.07
CA ALA A 561 24.93 8.99 8.04
C ALA A 561 26.25 8.93 7.23
N LEU A 562 27.36 8.61 7.90
CA LEU A 562 28.66 8.43 7.24
C LEU A 562 28.70 7.16 6.40
N LEU A 563 28.13 6.06 6.88
CA LEU A 563 28.04 4.81 6.12
C LEU A 563 27.20 4.97 4.84
N SER A 564 26.15 5.78 4.86
CA SER A 564 25.39 6.17 3.65
C SER A 564 26.21 6.92 2.61
N CYS A 565 27.34 7.52 3.00
CA CYS A 565 28.25 8.22 2.09
C CYS A 565 29.28 7.28 1.45
N SER A 566 29.27 5.98 1.78
CA SER A 566 30.18 4.99 1.20
C SER A 566 29.95 4.82 -0.31
N PRO A 567 31.00 4.52 -1.10
CA PRO A 567 30.86 4.21 -2.52
C PRO A 567 29.88 3.06 -2.78
N ALA A 568 28.94 3.25 -3.72
CA ALA A 568 27.86 2.31 -4.02
C ALA A 568 28.28 0.86 -4.38
N HIS A 569 29.56 0.64 -4.70
CA HIS A 569 30.09 -0.69 -5.00
C HIS A 569 30.62 -1.44 -3.77
N GLU A 570 30.81 -0.76 -2.63
CA GLU A 570 31.27 -1.38 -1.37
C GLU A 570 30.16 -2.24 -0.76
N ARG A 571 30.50 -3.45 -0.33
CA ARG A 571 29.66 -4.30 0.51
C ARG A 571 29.89 -3.96 1.97
N ILE A 572 28.88 -3.43 2.63
CA ILE A 572 28.92 -3.07 4.04
C ILE A 572 28.32 -4.20 4.88
N VAL A 573 29.10 -4.76 5.82
CA VAL A 573 28.60 -5.75 6.79
C VAL A 573 28.53 -5.12 8.17
N LEU A 574 27.32 -4.99 8.70
CA LEU A 574 27.00 -4.42 10.00
C LEU A 574 26.93 -5.53 11.05
N ILE A 575 27.52 -5.32 12.21
CA ILE A 575 27.54 -6.26 13.33
C ILE A 575 27.08 -5.51 14.57
N GLU A 576 25.93 -5.90 15.11
CA GLU A 576 25.28 -5.16 16.18
C GLU A 576 24.75 -6.09 17.27
N ASP A 577 24.73 -5.62 18.51
CA ASP A 577 24.11 -6.39 19.60
C ASP A 577 22.59 -6.45 19.39
N ALA A 578 22.01 -5.32 18.97
CA ALA A 578 20.72 -5.30 18.31
C ALA A 578 20.70 -4.28 17.18
N ALA A 579 20.07 -4.63 16.06
CA ALA A 579 20.20 -3.87 14.82
C ALA A 579 19.62 -2.44 14.91
N GLU A 580 20.46 -1.42 14.91
CA GLU A 580 20.09 0.01 14.89
C GLU A 580 20.48 0.68 13.58
N LEU A 581 21.61 0.28 12.98
CA LEU A 581 22.14 0.85 11.76
C LEU A 581 21.32 0.46 10.53
N ARG A 582 20.97 1.46 9.72
CA ARG A 582 20.28 1.36 8.43
C ARG A 582 20.81 2.42 7.47
N PRO A 583 22.06 2.32 7.01
CA PRO A 583 22.58 3.26 6.05
C PRO A 583 21.82 3.09 4.73
N GLU A 584 21.39 4.22 4.15
CA GLU A 584 20.90 4.28 2.77
C GLU A 584 22.03 3.95 1.79
N HIS A 585 22.25 2.67 1.55
CA HIS A 585 23.31 2.14 0.68
C HIS A 585 22.81 0.88 -0.04
N PRO A 586 23.11 0.67 -1.34
CA PRO A 586 22.54 -0.42 -2.13
C PRO A 586 22.98 -1.83 -1.70
N HIS A 587 24.10 -1.95 -0.98
CA HIS A 587 24.69 -3.26 -0.64
C HIS A 587 25.09 -3.34 0.83
N VAL A 588 24.10 -3.59 1.69
CA VAL A 588 24.26 -3.67 3.16
C VAL A 588 23.76 -5.02 3.66
N VAL A 589 24.52 -5.64 4.56
CA VAL A 589 24.17 -6.90 5.23
C VAL A 589 24.29 -6.70 6.73
N GLY A 590 23.28 -7.09 7.50
CA GLY A 590 23.28 -6.98 8.96
C GLY A 590 23.43 -8.34 9.64
N LEU A 591 24.28 -8.39 10.67
CA LEU A 591 24.46 -9.49 11.61
C LEU A 591 24.11 -8.99 13.01
N GLN A 592 23.36 -9.80 13.75
CA GLN A 592 22.91 -9.43 15.10
C GLN A 592 23.34 -10.50 16.11
N ALA A 593 23.87 -10.05 17.26
CA ALA A 593 24.24 -10.93 18.36
C ALA A 593 23.01 -11.64 18.93
N ARG A 594 23.25 -12.82 19.49
CA ARG A 594 22.21 -13.62 20.14
C ARG A 594 22.68 -14.03 21.52
N HIS A 595 21.89 -13.69 22.54
CA HIS A 595 22.14 -14.17 23.89
C HIS A 595 21.84 -15.67 24.01
N ALA A 596 22.40 -16.34 25.01
CA ALA A 596 22.08 -17.73 25.28
C ALA A 596 20.57 -17.93 25.51
N ASN A 597 20.06 -19.09 25.10
CA ASN A 597 18.69 -19.50 25.41
C ASN A 597 18.53 -19.77 26.92
N THR A 598 17.33 -20.13 27.37
CA THR A 598 17.02 -20.44 28.77
C THR A 598 17.83 -21.62 29.35
N GLU A 599 18.46 -22.43 28.51
CA GLU A 599 19.33 -23.55 28.90
C GLU A 599 20.83 -23.16 28.88
N GLY A 600 21.14 -21.88 28.64
CA GLY A 600 22.52 -21.38 28.57
C GLY A 600 23.24 -21.69 27.26
N ALA A 601 22.56 -22.27 26.27
CA ALA A 601 23.15 -22.69 24.99
C ALA A 601 22.87 -21.68 23.85
N GLY A 602 23.77 -21.66 22.87
CA GLY A 602 23.56 -20.96 21.59
C GLY A 602 23.80 -19.45 21.61
N SER A 603 24.56 -18.91 22.57
CA SER A 603 25.03 -17.53 22.50
C SER A 603 25.97 -17.31 21.32
N ILE A 604 25.76 -16.23 20.58
CA ILE A 604 26.65 -15.75 19.52
C ILE A 604 26.94 -14.29 19.85
N ASP A 605 28.18 -14.01 20.26
CA ASP A 605 28.62 -12.67 20.64
C ASP A 605 29.13 -11.87 19.42
N LEU A 606 29.43 -10.58 19.64
CA LEU A 606 29.94 -9.69 18.60
C LEU A 606 31.28 -10.17 18.04
N ALA A 607 32.15 -10.72 18.88
CA ALA A 607 33.47 -11.21 18.48
C ALA A 607 33.35 -12.38 17.48
N GLU A 608 32.45 -13.33 17.74
CA GLU A 608 32.15 -14.42 16.82
C GLU A 608 31.54 -13.90 15.51
N LEU A 609 30.60 -12.94 15.58
CA LEU A 609 30.03 -12.35 14.37
C LEU A 609 31.06 -11.61 13.52
N VAL A 610 32.05 -10.95 14.11
CA VAL A 610 33.18 -10.37 13.38
C VAL A 610 33.94 -11.45 12.60
N ARG A 611 34.27 -12.58 13.23
CA ARG A 611 34.93 -13.69 12.55
C ARG A 611 34.09 -14.28 11.42
N GLN A 612 32.77 -14.38 11.60
CA GLN A 612 31.87 -14.87 10.56
C GLN A 612 31.73 -13.88 9.40
N ALA A 613 31.68 -12.57 9.70
CA ALA A 613 31.58 -11.51 8.70
C ALA A 613 32.76 -11.53 7.72
N LEU A 614 33.96 -11.88 8.16
CA LEU A 614 35.13 -11.99 7.29
C LEU A 614 34.96 -13.02 6.16
N ARG A 615 34.11 -14.04 6.36
CA ARG A 615 33.77 -15.03 5.33
C ARG A 615 32.76 -14.52 4.31
N MET A 616 32.19 -13.33 4.54
CA MET A 616 31.14 -12.73 3.72
C MET A 616 31.69 -11.71 2.71
N ARG A 617 33.02 -11.64 2.57
CA ARG A 617 33.75 -10.68 1.70
C ARG A 617 33.26 -9.24 1.90
N PRO A 618 33.36 -8.68 3.11
CA PRO A 618 33.01 -7.28 3.35
C PRO A 618 34.05 -6.40 2.65
N ASP A 619 33.60 -5.36 1.94
CA ASP A 619 34.50 -4.24 1.60
C ASP A 619 34.63 -3.32 2.82
N ARG A 620 33.56 -3.20 3.62
CA ARG A 620 33.55 -2.48 4.90
C ARG A 620 32.94 -3.31 6.03
N LEU A 621 33.68 -3.49 7.11
CA LEU A 621 33.25 -4.16 8.33
C LEU A 621 32.87 -3.12 9.40
N VAL A 622 31.64 -3.18 9.91
CA VAL A 622 31.14 -2.19 10.87
C VAL A 622 30.66 -2.86 12.14
N VAL A 623 31.22 -2.46 13.28
CA VAL A 623 30.74 -2.88 14.60
C VAL A 623 29.94 -1.73 15.21
N GLY A 624 28.64 -1.96 15.44
CA GLY A 624 27.72 -0.94 15.94
C GLY A 624 28.21 -0.27 17.22
N GLU A 625 28.77 -1.04 18.15
CA GLU A 625 29.44 -0.52 19.34
C GLU A 625 30.45 -1.52 19.90
N CYS A 626 31.67 -1.06 20.20
CA CYS A 626 32.70 -1.83 20.88
C CYS A 626 32.61 -1.66 22.41
N ARG A 627 32.29 -2.76 23.10
CA ARG A 627 32.09 -2.92 24.53
C ARG A 627 33.00 -3.97 25.18
N GLY A 628 33.61 -4.87 24.40
CA GLY A 628 34.44 -5.95 24.94
C GLY A 628 35.38 -6.60 23.92
N ALA A 629 35.38 -7.93 23.91
CA ALA A 629 36.36 -8.77 23.20
C ALA A 629 36.37 -8.58 21.67
N GLU A 630 35.27 -8.12 21.09
CA GLU A 630 35.14 -7.81 19.67
C GLU A 630 36.12 -6.73 19.20
N VAL A 631 36.67 -5.91 20.11
CA VAL A 631 37.71 -4.93 19.75
C VAL A 631 38.95 -5.63 19.17
N ARG A 632 39.33 -6.79 19.69
CA ARG A 632 40.47 -7.57 19.18
C ARG A 632 40.21 -8.07 17.77
N GLU A 633 39.03 -8.63 17.55
CA GLU A 633 38.64 -9.19 16.25
C GLU A 633 38.48 -8.07 15.22
N LEU A 634 37.91 -6.92 15.59
CA LEU A 634 37.81 -5.74 14.74
C LEU A 634 39.20 -5.24 14.34
N LEU A 635 40.09 -4.97 15.30
CA LEU A 635 41.45 -4.50 15.00
C LEU A 635 42.22 -5.49 14.11
N THR A 636 42.06 -6.79 14.36
CA THR A 636 42.65 -7.84 13.52
C THR A 636 42.11 -7.79 12.08
N ALA A 637 40.78 -7.66 11.93
CA ALA A 637 40.14 -7.56 10.62
C ALA A 637 40.64 -6.35 9.81
N LEU A 638 40.76 -5.19 10.46
CA LEU A 638 41.24 -3.96 9.81
C LEU A 638 42.70 -4.08 9.35
N ASN A 639 43.55 -4.71 10.16
CA ASN A 639 44.96 -4.97 9.79
C ASN A 639 45.14 -6.05 8.71
N THR A 640 44.07 -6.78 8.34
CA THR A 640 44.09 -7.76 7.22
C THR A 640 43.54 -7.18 5.90
N GLY A 641 43.37 -5.86 5.82
CA GLY A 641 43.05 -5.16 4.58
C GLY A 641 41.56 -4.87 4.37
N HIS A 642 40.74 -4.96 5.42
CA HIS A 642 39.32 -4.58 5.37
C HIS A 642 39.18 -3.13 5.82
N ALA A 643 38.41 -2.32 5.07
CA ALA A 643 37.98 -1.04 5.59
C ALA A 643 36.96 -1.29 6.72
N GLY A 644 36.81 -0.36 7.66
CA GLY A 644 35.82 -0.53 8.70
C GLY A 644 35.57 0.65 9.60
N ALA A 645 34.54 0.50 10.42
CA ALA A 645 34.11 1.54 11.33
C ALA A 645 33.46 0.95 12.59
N GLY A 646 33.33 1.77 13.62
CA GLY A 646 32.49 1.41 14.74
C GLY A 646 32.24 2.55 15.70
N THR A 647 31.48 2.28 16.77
CA THR A 647 31.32 3.27 17.84
C THR A 647 31.98 2.82 19.14
N VAL A 648 32.44 3.79 19.93
CA VAL A 648 33.04 3.53 21.25
C VAL A 648 32.61 4.59 22.26
N HIS A 649 32.40 4.21 23.51
CA HIS A 649 32.10 5.17 24.57
C HIS A 649 33.38 5.82 25.11
N ALA A 650 33.50 7.13 24.90
CA ALA A 650 34.56 7.95 25.47
C ALA A 650 34.02 9.37 25.71
N ASN A 651 34.50 10.02 26.78
CA ASN A 651 34.07 11.37 27.14
C ASN A 651 34.77 12.46 26.33
N SER A 652 35.86 12.11 25.64
CA SER A 652 36.58 12.99 24.71
C SER A 652 37.32 12.15 23.67
N ALA A 653 37.85 12.79 22.62
CA ALA A 653 38.68 12.11 21.62
C ALA A 653 40.00 11.59 22.25
N GLU A 654 40.59 12.39 23.14
CA GLU A 654 41.82 12.09 23.88
C GLU A 654 41.68 10.89 24.83
N ALA A 655 40.45 10.59 25.27
CA ALA A 655 40.15 9.44 26.12
C ALA A 655 40.01 8.11 25.34
N VAL A 656 39.91 8.15 24.01
CA VAL A 656 39.73 6.94 23.19
C VAL A 656 40.89 5.94 23.33
N PRO A 657 42.18 6.34 23.30
CA PRO A 657 43.28 5.39 23.49
C PRO A 657 43.23 4.63 24.82
N ALA A 658 42.90 5.32 25.92
CA ALA A 658 42.73 4.69 27.23
C ALA A 658 41.55 3.71 27.22
N ARG A 659 40.44 4.07 26.55
CA ARG A 659 39.28 3.18 26.40
C ARG A 659 39.61 1.94 25.58
N LEU A 660 40.32 2.08 24.47
CA LEU A 660 40.77 0.94 23.66
C LEU A 660 41.70 0.03 24.45
N SER A 661 42.59 0.59 25.28
CA SER A 661 43.45 -0.19 26.17
C SER A 661 42.64 -1.00 27.18
N ALA A 662 41.60 -0.41 27.78
CA ALA A 662 40.71 -1.11 28.70
C ALA A 662 39.90 -2.22 28.02
N LEU A 663 39.36 -1.97 26.83
CA LEU A 663 38.65 -2.99 26.04
C LEU A 663 39.58 -4.11 25.58
N GLY A 664 40.80 -3.77 25.18
CA GLY A 664 41.82 -4.75 24.81
C GLY A 664 42.23 -5.64 25.99
N ALA A 665 42.34 -5.07 27.19
CA ALA A 665 42.58 -5.87 28.40
C ALA A 665 41.46 -6.90 28.65
N LEU A 666 40.20 -6.52 28.46
CA LEU A 666 39.06 -7.46 28.51
C LEU A 666 39.13 -8.54 27.40
N ALA A 667 39.75 -8.21 26.27
CA ALA A 667 39.98 -9.13 25.16
C ALA A 667 41.27 -9.97 25.29
N GLY A 668 42.01 -9.84 26.40
CA GLY A 668 43.27 -10.55 26.64
C GLY A 668 44.47 -9.97 25.88
N MET A 669 44.42 -8.71 25.46
CA MET A 669 45.53 -8.02 24.78
C MET A 669 46.36 -7.21 25.77
N SER A 670 47.69 -7.19 25.58
CA SER A 670 48.56 -6.26 26.30
C SER A 670 48.37 -4.82 25.80
N ARG A 671 48.78 -3.83 26.60
CA ARG A 671 48.70 -2.42 26.19
C ARG A 671 49.55 -2.12 24.95
N GLU A 672 50.71 -2.76 24.84
CA GLU A 672 51.58 -2.67 23.66
C GLU A 672 50.89 -3.25 22.43
N ALA A 673 50.26 -4.43 22.57
CA ALA A 673 49.51 -5.06 21.48
C ALA A 673 48.34 -4.19 21.01
N VAL A 674 47.57 -3.59 21.94
CA VAL A 674 46.50 -2.65 21.58
C VAL A 674 47.06 -1.43 20.86
N THR A 675 48.17 -0.87 21.34
CA THR A 675 48.79 0.32 20.73
C THR A 675 49.21 0.05 19.30
N LEU A 676 49.97 -1.03 19.07
CA LEU A 676 50.45 -1.42 17.74
C LEU A 676 49.29 -1.75 16.79
N GLN A 677 48.31 -2.54 17.26
CA GLN A 677 47.17 -2.95 16.44
C GLN A 677 46.27 -1.75 16.10
N ALA A 678 45.96 -0.88 17.06
CA ALA A 678 45.08 0.27 16.86
C ALA A 678 45.71 1.39 16.03
N ALA A 679 46.99 1.72 16.25
CA ALA A 679 47.67 2.73 15.46
C ALA A 679 47.86 2.32 13.98
N SER A 680 47.89 1.01 13.71
CA SER A 680 47.93 0.46 12.35
C SER A 680 46.53 0.34 11.73
N ALA A 681 45.53 -0.05 12.53
CA ALA A 681 44.18 -0.36 12.05
C ALA A 681 43.27 0.86 11.89
N LEU A 682 43.41 1.88 12.73
CA LEU A 682 42.45 2.99 12.83
C LEU A 682 43.10 4.29 12.40
N ASP A 683 42.51 4.95 11.40
CA ASP A 683 42.97 6.23 10.92
C ASP A 683 42.40 7.39 11.75
N LEU A 684 41.09 7.33 12.06
CA LEU A 684 40.35 8.49 12.58
C LEU A 684 39.46 8.18 13.79
N VAL A 685 39.32 9.19 14.63
CA VAL A 685 38.31 9.28 15.70
C VAL A 685 37.43 10.50 15.43
N VAL A 686 36.12 10.25 15.26
CA VAL A 686 35.09 11.28 15.14
C VAL A 686 34.39 11.40 16.48
N HIS A 687 34.64 12.47 17.23
CA HIS A 687 34.09 12.66 18.57
C HIS A 687 32.81 13.50 18.56
N VAL A 688 31.74 12.95 19.13
CA VAL A 688 30.42 13.58 19.25
C VAL A 688 30.15 13.94 20.70
N ALA A 689 29.82 15.20 20.95
CA ALA A 689 29.50 15.74 22.27
C ALA A 689 28.13 16.43 22.28
N ARG A 690 27.63 16.73 23.49
CA ARG A 690 26.49 17.65 23.66
C ARG A 690 27.01 18.99 24.17
N ALA A 691 26.73 20.06 23.43
CA ALA A 691 27.08 21.43 23.82
C ALA A 691 25.84 22.33 23.67
N GLY A 692 25.52 23.13 24.70
CA GLY A 692 24.35 24.03 24.68
C GLY A 692 23.01 23.32 24.42
N GLY A 693 22.87 22.06 24.88
CA GLY A 693 21.68 21.23 24.65
C GLY A 693 21.58 20.60 23.25
N ARG A 694 22.53 20.85 22.35
CA ARG A 694 22.56 20.27 20.99
C ARG A 694 23.67 19.24 20.85
N ARG A 695 23.46 18.25 19.97
CA ARG A 695 24.48 17.26 19.60
C ARG A 695 25.41 17.90 18.58
N GLU A 696 26.72 17.75 18.72
CA GLU A 696 27.69 18.24 17.76
C GLU A 696 28.90 17.31 17.59
N VAL A 697 29.40 17.19 16.35
CA VAL A 697 30.75 16.67 16.10
C VAL A 697 31.75 17.71 16.58
N ARG A 698 32.44 17.39 17.67
CA ARG A 698 33.34 18.31 18.38
C ARG A 698 34.76 18.26 17.85
N ALA A 699 35.23 17.06 17.51
CA ALA A 699 36.59 16.87 17.02
C ALA A 699 36.68 15.71 16.02
N VAL A 700 37.57 15.85 15.05
CA VAL A 700 38.09 14.77 14.20
C VAL A 700 39.58 14.68 14.50
N SER A 701 40.04 13.52 14.94
CA SER A 701 41.41 13.29 15.41
C SER A 701 42.03 12.07 14.74
N LEU A 702 43.34 12.11 14.47
CA LEU A 702 44.10 10.94 14.05
C LEU A 702 44.45 10.07 15.27
N LEU A 703 44.64 8.77 15.07
CA LEU A 703 45.26 7.88 16.06
C LEU A 703 46.69 7.55 15.63
N GLU A 704 47.66 7.87 16.48
CA GLU A 704 49.07 7.69 16.21
C GLU A 704 49.76 6.91 17.34
N ASP A 705 50.80 6.16 17.01
CA ASP A 705 51.77 5.69 17.98
C ASP A 705 52.86 6.76 18.17
N ARG A 706 52.99 7.29 19.38
CA ARG A 706 54.10 8.16 19.78
C ARG A 706 54.88 7.51 20.90
N ALA A 707 56.08 7.02 20.55
CA ALA A 707 57.01 6.40 21.49
C ALA A 707 56.40 5.23 22.29
N GLY A 708 55.61 4.37 21.63
CA GLY A 708 54.98 3.19 22.23
C GLY A 708 53.68 3.48 22.97
N ALA A 709 53.12 4.68 22.82
CA ALA A 709 51.85 5.07 23.39
C ALA A 709 50.87 5.52 22.29
N LEU A 710 49.69 4.90 22.28
CA LEU A 710 48.60 5.32 21.42
C LEU A 710 48.08 6.69 21.88
N VAL A 711 48.10 7.67 20.98
CA VAL A 711 47.63 9.03 21.23
C VAL A 711 46.60 9.46 20.19
N SER A 712 45.62 10.24 20.63
CA SER A 712 44.67 10.89 19.73
C SER A 712 45.12 12.32 19.46
N VAL A 713 45.27 12.67 18.17
CA VAL A 713 45.85 13.94 17.73
C VAL A 713 44.79 14.74 16.98
N PRO A 714 44.28 15.84 17.54
CA PRO A 714 43.21 16.62 16.92
C PRO A 714 43.64 17.18 15.58
N ALA A 715 42.88 16.87 14.52
CA ALA A 715 43.07 17.40 13.18
C ALA A 715 42.10 18.55 12.90
N ALA A 716 40.84 18.41 13.28
CA ALA A 716 39.82 19.45 13.19
C ALA A 716 39.03 19.54 14.49
N VAL A 717 38.90 20.73 15.07
CA VAL A 717 38.19 20.96 16.33
C VAL A 717 37.16 22.06 16.16
N ARG A 718 35.92 21.79 16.55
CA ARG A 718 34.84 22.76 16.54
C ARG A 718 34.94 23.69 17.75
N SER A 719 34.85 25.00 17.50
CA SER A 719 34.69 26.05 18.50
C SER A 719 33.40 26.85 18.23
N HIS A 720 33.17 27.91 19.00
CA HIS A 720 32.08 28.85 18.74
C HIS A 720 32.21 29.63 17.43
N ASP A 721 33.45 29.84 16.93
CA ASP A 721 33.74 30.64 15.73
C ASP A 721 33.80 29.79 14.45
N GLY A 722 33.64 28.47 14.56
CA GLY A 722 33.70 27.54 13.42
C GLY A 722 34.59 26.33 13.70
N VAL A 723 35.31 25.86 12.68
CA VAL A 723 36.19 24.68 12.77
C VAL A 723 37.64 25.13 12.62
N HIS A 724 38.46 24.85 13.63
CA HIS A 724 39.89 25.14 13.62
C HIS A 724 40.71 23.90 13.26
N ARG A 725 41.83 24.14 12.59
CA ARG A 725 42.83 23.12 12.25
C ARG A 725 43.71 22.87 13.47
N GLY A 726 43.85 21.61 13.84
CA GLY A 726 44.74 21.16 14.91
C GLY A 726 46.05 20.57 14.37
N PRO A 727 46.92 20.07 15.26
CA PRO A 727 48.22 19.51 14.90
C PRO A 727 48.17 18.33 13.93
N GLY A 728 47.05 17.58 13.89
CA GLY A 728 46.85 16.45 12.98
C GLY A 728 46.34 16.84 11.59
N TRP A 729 46.19 18.13 11.28
CA TRP A 729 45.56 18.58 10.03
C TRP A 729 46.29 18.09 8.78
N ASP A 730 47.61 18.21 8.74
CA ASP A 730 48.40 17.81 7.56
C ASP A 730 48.34 16.29 7.33
N GLY A 731 48.33 15.50 8.41
CA GLY A 731 48.14 14.05 8.34
C GLY A 731 46.75 13.66 7.81
N LEU A 732 45.70 14.40 8.21
CA LEU A 732 44.35 14.21 7.68
C LEU A 732 44.30 14.55 6.19
N CYS A 733 44.92 15.65 5.75
CA CYS A 733 44.99 15.98 4.31
C CYS A 733 45.70 14.88 3.52
N ALA A 734 46.84 14.37 4.02
CA ALA A 734 47.57 13.27 3.38
C ALA A 734 46.72 11.99 3.25
N LEU A 735 45.92 11.66 4.27
CA LEU A 735 44.98 10.55 4.25
C LEU A 735 43.90 10.71 3.17
N LEU A 736 43.41 11.94 2.95
CA LEU A 736 42.37 12.25 1.98
C LEU A 736 42.87 12.24 0.52
N ASP A 737 44.16 12.55 0.30
CA ASP A 737 44.76 12.61 -1.03
C ASP A 737 45.21 11.23 -1.58
N HIS A 738 45.26 10.19 -0.74
CA HIS A 738 45.61 8.83 -1.17
C HIS A 738 44.44 8.12 -1.88
N ARG A 739 44.65 7.71 -3.15
CA ARG A 739 43.73 6.84 -3.89
C ARG A 739 43.96 5.36 -3.50
N PRO A 740 42.94 4.60 -3.06
CA PRO A 740 43.11 3.20 -2.71
C PRO A 740 43.36 2.37 -3.99
N GLY A 741 44.56 1.79 -4.09
CA GLY A 741 44.98 0.99 -5.25
C GLY A 741 46.47 0.61 -5.28
N GLN A 742 47.31 1.17 -4.41
CA GLN A 742 48.70 0.74 -4.24
C GLN A 742 49.00 0.57 -2.75
N ALA A 743 49.25 -0.67 -2.33
CA ALA A 743 49.75 -0.97 -1.00
C ALA A 743 51.10 -0.27 -0.79
N SER A 744 51.17 0.66 0.16
CA SER A 744 52.43 1.18 0.66
C SER A 744 52.87 0.32 1.85
N HIS A 745 53.89 -0.50 1.61
CA HIS A 745 54.78 -0.93 2.67
C HIS A 745 55.32 0.32 3.37
N ARG A 746 54.91 0.59 4.62
CA ARG A 746 55.72 1.40 5.52
C ARG A 746 57.01 0.60 5.77
N SER A 747 58.14 1.13 5.29
CA SER A 747 59.46 0.55 5.53
C SER A 747 59.78 0.62 7.03
N PRO A 748 60.37 -0.41 7.64
CA PRO A 748 61.10 -0.25 8.89
C PRO A 748 62.42 0.48 8.61
N ASP A 749 62.85 1.29 9.58
CA ASP A 749 64.12 2.02 9.57
C ASP A 749 65.32 1.14 9.16
N PRO A 750 66.32 1.65 8.41
CA PRO A 750 67.40 0.84 7.85
C PRO A 750 68.49 0.65 8.91
N GLY A 751 68.43 -0.46 9.64
CA GLY A 751 69.38 -0.71 10.72
C GLY A 751 69.50 -2.15 11.20
N ALA A 752 69.42 -3.17 10.34
CA ALA A 752 69.95 -4.50 10.67
C ALA A 752 70.08 -5.41 9.42
N ALA A 753 71.34 -5.71 9.06
CA ALA A 753 71.86 -6.94 8.46
C ALA A 753 71.05 -7.60 7.31
N ALA A 754 71.46 -7.52 6.04
CA ALA A 754 72.61 -8.21 5.44
C ALA A 754 72.79 -9.67 5.90
N LEU A 755 72.26 -10.63 5.13
CA LEU A 755 72.74 -12.01 4.89
C LEU A 755 71.85 -12.61 3.79
N VAL A 756 72.23 -12.50 2.51
CA VAL A 756 72.90 -13.55 1.71
C VAL A 756 72.02 -14.77 1.45
N ALA A 757 71.57 -14.89 0.19
CA ALA A 757 71.67 -16.05 -0.72
C ALA A 757 70.39 -16.34 -1.53
N GLY A 758 70.46 -16.18 -2.86
CA GLY A 758 69.63 -16.95 -3.81
C GLY A 758 70.19 -18.38 -3.99
N PRO A 759 69.91 -19.12 -5.09
CA PRO A 759 69.08 -18.78 -6.26
C PRO A 759 68.18 -19.95 -6.77
N GLY A 760 67.38 -19.67 -7.81
CA GLY A 760 67.04 -20.65 -8.87
C GLY A 760 65.59 -21.10 -8.93
N HIS A 761 64.82 -20.68 -9.95
CA HIS A 761 64.87 -21.22 -11.31
C HIS A 761 63.79 -20.59 -12.20
N ARG A 762 64.18 -20.47 -13.47
CA ARG A 762 63.46 -19.91 -14.63
C ARG A 762 62.29 -20.79 -15.05
N VAL A 763 61.20 -20.20 -15.59
CA VAL A 763 60.66 -20.62 -16.90
C VAL A 763 60.14 -19.40 -17.67
N ARG A 764 60.41 -19.45 -18.97
CA ARG A 764 60.36 -18.45 -20.03
C ARG A 764 58.95 -17.99 -20.41
N SER A 765 58.94 -16.75 -20.87
CA SER A 765 58.04 -16.21 -21.90
C SER A 765 57.93 -17.10 -23.14
N ALA A 766 56.69 -17.34 -23.58
CA ALA A 766 56.39 -17.58 -24.99
C ALA A 766 55.26 -16.61 -25.40
N ALA A 767 55.52 -15.93 -26.51
CA ALA A 767 54.72 -14.86 -27.07
C ALA A 767 53.46 -15.36 -27.78
N ARG A 768 52.48 -14.45 -27.84
CA ARG A 768 51.54 -14.19 -28.95
C ARG A 768 51.08 -15.39 -29.79
N ALA A 769 49.83 -15.80 -29.55
CA ALA A 769 48.85 -16.07 -30.60
C ALA A 769 47.44 -16.04 -29.97
N GLY A 770 46.49 -15.34 -30.60
CA GLY A 770 45.08 -15.37 -30.17
C GLY A 770 44.43 -14.02 -29.87
N THR A 771 44.57 -13.05 -30.77
CA THR A 771 43.52 -12.06 -30.96
C THR A 771 42.24 -12.78 -31.41
N GLY A 772 41.23 -12.80 -30.55
CA GLY A 772 39.88 -13.20 -30.93
C GLY A 772 39.10 -13.88 -29.81
N ALA A 773 38.44 -13.08 -28.96
CA ALA A 773 37.13 -13.39 -28.34
C ALA A 773 36.86 -12.55 -27.07
N VAL A 774 36.89 -11.21 -27.14
CA VAL A 774 36.15 -10.37 -26.17
C VAL A 774 35.50 -9.20 -26.89
N ALA A 775 34.71 -9.51 -27.92
CA ALA A 775 33.86 -8.55 -28.63
C ALA A 775 32.34 -8.63 -28.32
N PRO A 776 31.75 -9.72 -27.78
CA PRO A 776 30.29 -9.79 -27.68
C PRO A 776 29.71 -9.30 -26.35
N VAL A 777 30.44 -8.62 -25.47
CA VAL A 777 29.84 -8.04 -24.23
C VAL A 777 29.68 -6.52 -24.34
N GLN A 778 30.61 -5.83 -25.01
CA GLN A 778 30.53 -4.38 -25.22
C GLN A 778 29.57 -3.97 -26.35
N TRP A 779 29.28 -4.86 -27.32
CA TRP A 779 28.29 -4.60 -28.36
C TRP A 779 26.85 -4.59 -27.82
N TRP A 780 26.55 -5.35 -26.77
CA TRP A 780 25.17 -5.56 -26.30
C TRP A 780 24.72 -4.58 -25.21
N ALA A 781 25.65 -3.99 -24.45
CA ALA A 781 25.36 -2.94 -23.47
C ALA A 781 25.13 -1.55 -24.09
N ARG A 782 25.17 -1.44 -25.42
CA ARG A 782 24.81 -0.25 -26.20
C ARG A 782 23.30 -0.16 -26.48
N PHE A 783 22.66 -1.29 -26.81
CA PHE A 783 21.28 -1.29 -27.32
C PHE A 783 20.18 -0.86 -26.32
N GLY A 784 20.39 -1.02 -25.01
CA GLY A 784 19.41 -0.59 -24.00
C GLY A 784 19.58 0.85 -23.52
N ARG A 785 20.81 1.39 -23.60
CA ARG A 785 21.12 2.74 -23.10
C ARG A 785 20.70 3.85 -24.06
N ASP A 786 20.60 3.56 -25.35
CA ASP A 786 20.34 4.60 -26.36
C ASP A 786 18.87 5.09 -26.36
N ALA A 787 17.89 4.21 -26.10
CA ALA A 787 16.45 4.58 -26.13
C ALA A 787 15.97 5.36 -24.90
N GLU A 788 16.38 4.93 -23.69
CA GLU A 788 16.04 5.64 -22.44
C GLU A 788 16.67 7.03 -22.41
N THR A 789 17.94 7.14 -22.84
CA THR A 789 18.66 8.42 -22.88
C THR A 789 18.04 9.37 -23.91
N GLU A 790 17.61 8.86 -25.08
CA GLU A 790 16.97 9.66 -26.12
C GLU A 790 15.61 10.22 -25.68
N ALA A 791 14.77 9.40 -25.08
CA ALA A 791 13.45 9.85 -24.67
C ALA A 791 13.52 10.81 -23.46
N ALA A 792 14.52 10.65 -22.58
CA ALA A 792 14.82 11.62 -21.53
C ALA A 792 15.23 13.00 -22.10
N GLU A 793 15.98 13.04 -23.22
CA GLU A 793 16.34 14.29 -23.90
C GLU A 793 15.12 15.00 -24.50
N TRP A 794 14.18 14.25 -25.09
CA TRP A 794 12.90 14.79 -25.58
C TRP A 794 12.01 15.33 -24.45
N ILE A 795 11.86 14.59 -23.35
CA ILE A 795 11.08 15.03 -22.18
C ILE A 795 11.69 16.31 -21.59
N ALA A 796 13.01 16.37 -21.48
CA ALA A 796 13.70 17.55 -20.98
C ALA A 796 13.49 18.77 -21.88
N LEU A 797 13.48 18.59 -23.22
CA LEU A 797 13.16 19.66 -24.17
C LEU A 797 11.73 20.16 -23.98
N LEU A 798 10.74 19.26 -23.94
CA LEU A 798 9.32 19.62 -23.81
C LEU A 798 9.04 20.37 -22.50
N ARG A 799 9.60 19.91 -21.37
CA ARG A 799 9.48 20.59 -20.07
C ARG A 799 10.13 21.97 -20.07
N ARG A 800 11.30 22.13 -20.72
CA ARG A 800 11.94 23.44 -20.87
C ARG A 800 11.11 24.40 -21.73
N LEU A 801 10.57 23.91 -22.85
CA LEU A 801 9.69 24.70 -23.72
C LEU A 801 8.43 25.14 -22.97
N ALA A 802 7.76 24.23 -22.26
CA ALA A 802 6.59 24.55 -21.45
C ALA A 802 6.91 25.65 -20.41
N ALA A 803 7.98 25.48 -19.63
CA ALA A 803 8.38 26.44 -18.61
C ALA A 803 8.72 27.84 -19.16
N LEU A 804 9.40 27.90 -20.31
CA LEU A 804 9.73 29.18 -20.96
C LEU A 804 8.48 29.89 -21.51
N LEU A 805 7.53 29.13 -22.06
CA LEU A 805 6.26 29.67 -22.53
C LEU A 805 5.37 30.15 -21.38
N GLU A 806 5.33 29.44 -20.24
CA GLU A 806 4.67 29.90 -19.01
C GLU A 806 5.29 31.18 -18.45
N ALA A 807 6.61 31.32 -18.58
CA ALA A 807 7.33 32.54 -18.23
C ALA A 807 7.09 33.70 -19.21
N GLY A 808 6.16 33.57 -20.16
CA GLY A 808 5.76 34.62 -21.10
C GLY A 808 6.76 34.88 -22.22
N ARG A 809 7.70 33.96 -22.46
CA ARG A 809 8.68 34.10 -23.56
C ARG A 809 7.97 33.89 -24.90
N SER A 810 8.37 34.68 -25.91
CA SER A 810 7.89 34.45 -27.27
C SER A 810 8.33 33.08 -27.79
N PRO A 811 7.61 32.46 -28.74
CA PRO A 811 7.99 31.17 -29.31
C PRO A 811 9.45 31.10 -29.79
N ALA A 812 9.92 32.14 -30.48
CA ALA A 812 11.32 32.23 -30.91
C ALA A 812 12.30 32.17 -29.71
N ALA A 813 12.05 32.98 -28.67
CA ALA A 813 12.87 33.04 -27.48
C ALA A 813 12.79 31.75 -26.62
N ALA A 814 11.66 31.04 -26.68
CA ALA A 814 11.48 29.76 -25.99
C ALA A 814 12.30 28.65 -26.67
N PHE A 815 12.27 28.53 -28.00
CA PHE A 815 13.08 27.55 -28.73
C PHE A 815 14.58 27.86 -28.67
N GLU A 816 14.99 29.14 -28.66
CA GLU A 816 16.39 29.53 -28.44
C GLU A 816 16.89 29.16 -27.03
N GLY A 817 16.03 29.28 -26.01
CA GLY A 817 16.38 28.97 -24.63
C GLY A 817 16.24 27.49 -24.24
N ALA A 818 15.48 26.70 -25.00
CA ALA A 818 15.16 25.30 -24.67
C ALA A 818 16.12 24.27 -25.27
N GLY A 819 16.94 24.68 -26.24
CA GLY A 819 17.91 23.82 -26.93
C GLY A 819 18.84 23.08 -25.94
N PRO A 820 19.29 21.87 -26.28
CA PRO A 820 20.14 21.08 -25.39
C PRO A 820 21.51 21.77 -25.19
N GLY A 821 21.89 22.02 -23.92
CA GLY A 821 23.19 22.59 -23.56
C GLY A 821 24.21 21.57 -23.05
N GLY A 822 25.50 21.90 -23.13
CA GLY A 822 26.57 21.15 -22.45
C GLY A 822 26.84 19.75 -23.02
N ARG A 823 26.84 18.72 -22.16
CA ARG A 823 27.12 17.33 -22.57
C ARG A 823 26.01 16.73 -23.44
N ALA A 824 24.77 17.18 -23.31
CA ALA A 824 23.62 16.69 -24.09
C ALA A 824 23.72 17.07 -25.57
N ALA A 825 24.28 18.24 -25.91
CA ALA A 825 24.49 18.66 -27.30
C ALA A 825 25.46 17.75 -28.10
N ARG A 826 26.20 16.86 -27.42
CA ARG A 826 27.18 15.96 -28.06
C ARG A 826 26.58 14.63 -28.52
N THR A 827 25.33 14.32 -28.17
CA THR A 827 24.65 13.10 -28.61
C THR A 827 24.09 13.27 -30.04
N SER A 828 23.74 12.16 -30.71
CA SER A 828 23.05 12.21 -32.02
C SER A 828 21.68 12.87 -31.89
N THR A 829 20.95 12.55 -30.83
CA THR A 829 19.65 13.11 -30.48
C THR A 829 19.75 14.59 -30.12
N GLY A 830 20.69 14.97 -29.25
CA GLY A 830 20.93 16.36 -28.89
C GLY A 830 21.24 17.26 -30.08
N ARG A 831 22.05 16.80 -31.04
CA ARG A 831 22.31 17.56 -32.29
C ARG A 831 21.06 17.75 -33.14
N HIS A 832 20.19 16.74 -33.21
CA HIS A 832 18.92 16.86 -33.91
C HIS A 832 17.96 17.83 -33.20
N LEU A 833 17.87 17.76 -31.88
CA LEU A 833 17.06 18.69 -31.08
C LEU A 833 17.55 20.13 -31.19
N GLU A 834 18.87 20.34 -31.24
CA GLU A 834 19.48 21.65 -31.46
C GLU A 834 19.15 22.20 -32.86
N LEU A 835 19.24 21.36 -33.91
CA LEU A 835 18.80 21.71 -35.26
C LEU A 835 17.32 22.10 -35.27
N LEU A 836 16.45 21.27 -34.69
CA LEU A 836 15.01 21.51 -34.58
C LEU A 836 14.73 22.86 -33.90
N CYS A 837 15.32 23.10 -32.73
CA CYS A 837 15.12 24.35 -32.00
C CYS A 837 15.58 25.57 -32.79
N THR A 838 16.73 25.47 -33.45
CA THR A 838 17.31 26.57 -34.24
C THR A 838 16.46 26.87 -35.49
N SER A 839 16.04 25.83 -36.22
CA SER A 839 15.19 25.96 -37.41
C SER A 839 13.82 26.57 -37.06
N VAL A 840 13.21 26.11 -35.97
CA VAL A 840 11.91 26.63 -35.52
C VAL A 840 12.01 28.06 -35.00
N ALA A 841 13.05 28.39 -34.21
CA ALA A 841 13.27 29.76 -33.74
C ALA A 841 13.53 30.74 -34.89
N ALA A 842 14.27 30.32 -35.92
CA ALA A 842 14.50 31.12 -37.12
C ALA A 842 13.20 31.37 -37.90
N ALA A 843 12.38 30.33 -38.10
CA ALA A 843 11.08 30.46 -38.75
C ALA A 843 10.11 31.36 -37.95
N ALA A 844 10.07 31.21 -36.63
CA ALA A 844 9.24 32.04 -35.75
C ALA A 844 9.64 33.52 -35.79
N ARG A 845 10.94 33.83 -35.90
CA ARG A 845 11.44 35.21 -36.11
C ARG A 845 10.99 35.82 -37.43
N LEU A 846 10.78 35.00 -38.45
CA LEU A 846 10.27 35.40 -39.76
C LEU A 846 8.73 35.46 -39.80
N GLY A 847 8.05 35.25 -38.68
CA GLY A 847 6.59 35.27 -38.59
C GLY A 847 5.91 34.05 -39.19
N LEU A 848 6.66 32.97 -39.47
CA LEU A 848 6.10 31.70 -39.92
C LEU A 848 5.51 30.94 -38.73
N SER A 849 4.41 30.21 -38.96
CA SER A 849 3.84 29.34 -37.93
C SER A 849 4.84 28.24 -37.53
N VAL A 850 4.95 28.01 -36.22
CA VAL A 850 5.83 27.00 -35.63
C VAL A 850 5.42 25.59 -36.05
N SER A 851 4.12 25.31 -36.22
CA SER A 851 3.64 24.01 -36.72
C SER A 851 4.14 23.73 -38.15
N THR A 852 4.15 24.77 -38.99
CA THR A 852 4.70 24.69 -40.36
C THR A 852 6.22 24.53 -40.35
N ALA A 853 6.91 25.21 -39.43
CA ALA A 853 8.35 25.08 -39.27
C ALA A 853 8.76 23.68 -38.79
N LEU A 854 8.03 23.11 -37.82
CA LEU A 854 8.23 21.74 -37.31
C LEU A 854 8.00 20.69 -38.40
N ALA A 855 6.99 20.87 -39.24
CA ALA A 855 6.73 19.99 -40.38
C ALA A 855 7.85 20.04 -41.46
N GLY A 856 8.62 21.13 -41.51
CA GLY A 856 9.74 21.33 -42.42
C GLY A 856 11.09 20.83 -41.91
N VAL A 857 11.19 20.38 -40.65
CA VAL A 857 12.44 19.85 -40.08
C VAL A 857 12.77 18.50 -40.76
N PRO A 858 13.98 18.32 -41.31
CA PRO A 858 14.35 17.07 -41.95
C PRO A 858 14.37 15.91 -40.96
N ALA A 859 14.05 14.72 -41.45
CA ALA A 859 14.01 13.53 -40.62
C ALA A 859 15.37 13.27 -39.94
N PRO A 860 15.38 12.85 -38.66
CA PRO A 860 16.60 12.60 -37.91
C PRO A 860 17.41 11.43 -38.50
N GLU A 861 18.72 11.61 -38.65
CA GLU A 861 19.69 10.55 -38.99
C GLU A 861 20.42 10.06 -37.73
N LEU A 862 19.74 9.25 -36.91
CA LEU A 862 20.26 8.78 -35.62
C LEU A 862 21.01 7.45 -35.72
N GLY A 863 20.98 6.79 -36.88
CA GLY A 863 21.67 5.52 -37.13
C GLY A 863 20.94 4.29 -36.57
N HIS A 864 19.72 4.48 -36.04
CA HIS A 864 18.91 3.40 -35.49
C HIS A 864 17.42 3.62 -35.82
N ARG A 865 16.84 2.74 -36.64
CA ARG A 865 15.47 2.87 -37.17
C ARG A 865 14.38 3.03 -36.11
N ALA A 866 14.55 2.46 -34.91
CA ALA A 866 13.56 2.60 -33.84
C ALA A 866 13.56 3.99 -33.21
N LEU A 867 14.75 4.58 -33.05
CA LEU A 867 14.98 5.91 -32.50
C LEU A 867 14.47 6.98 -33.49
N GLU A 868 14.83 6.82 -34.76
CA GLU A 868 14.35 7.69 -35.85
C GLU A 868 12.82 7.73 -35.93
N ARG A 869 12.14 6.59 -35.77
CA ARG A 869 10.67 6.54 -35.73
C ARG A 869 10.10 7.28 -34.53
N ARG A 870 10.72 7.18 -33.36
CA ARG A 870 10.26 7.85 -32.13
C ARG A 870 10.44 9.36 -32.20
N ALA A 871 11.59 9.81 -32.69
CA ALA A 871 11.86 11.23 -32.91
C ALA A 871 10.89 11.85 -33.93
N VAL A 872 10.59 11.15 -35.03
CA VAL A 872 9.55 11.57 -36.00
C VAL A 872 8.16 11.64 -35.36
N ALA A 873 7.79 10.65 -34.55
CA ALA A 873 6.51 10.64 -33.85
C ALA A 873 6.37 11.79 -32.84
N THR A 874 7.41 12.02 -32.03
CA THR A 874 7.42 13.06 -31.00
C THR A 874 7.40 14.46 -31.63
N THR A 875 8.07 14.65 -32.77
CA THR A 875 8.02 15.90 -33.55
C THR A 875 6.61 16.16 -34.09
N ALA A 876 5.93 15.12 -34.57
CA ALA A 876 4.55 15.22 -35.03
C ALA A 876 3.57 15.53 -33.88
N GLU A 877 3.76 14.93 -32.71
CA GLU A 877 2.96 15.21 -31.50
C GLU A 877 3.20 16.64 -30.98
N LEU A 878 4.44 17.13 -31.02
CA LEU A 878 4.79 18.52 -30.72
C LEU A 878 4.10 19.50 -31.68
N SER A 879 4.13 19.20 -32.99
CA SER A 879 3.42 19.99 -34.01
C SER A 879 1.91 20.02 -33.76
N LEU A 880 1.33 18.89 -33.37
CA LEU A 880 -0.10 18.77 -33.06
C LEU A 880 -0.49 19.61 -31.83
N CYS A 881 0.31 19.60 -30.76
CA CYS A 881 0.08 20.45 -29.60
C CYS A 881 0.04 21.93 -29.99
N TRP A 882 0.94 22.33 -30.89
CA TRP A 882 1.05 23.70 -31.36
C TRP A 882 -0.15 24.11 -32.23
N GLU A 883 -0.52 23.27 -33.18
CA GLU A 883 -1.67 23.52 -34.07
C GLU A 883 -2.99 23.56 -33.30
N VAL A 884 -3.16 22.70 -32.28
CA VAL A 884 -4.31 22.75 -31.38
C VAL A 884 -4.35 24.06 -30.61
N SER A 885 -3.22 24.52 -30.06
CA SER A 885 -3.14 25.81 -29.37
C SER A 885 -3.46 26.99 -30.29
N GLU A 886 -2.90 27.01 -31.50
CA GLU A 886 -3.17 28.07 -32.49
C GLU A 886 -4.64 28.13 -32.91
N ARG A 887 -5.29 26.98 -33.07
CA ARG A 887 -6.70 26.90 -33.53
C ARG A 887 -7.72 27.14 -32.41
N THR A 888 -7.39 26.82 -31.17
CA THR A 888 -8.36 26.81 -30.05
C THR A 888 -8.07 27.86 -28.98
N GLY A 889 -6.86 28.42 -28.94
CA GLY A 889 -6.40 29.27 -27.85
C GLY A 889 -6.06 28.51 -26.56
N ALA A 890 -6.07 27.17 -26.56
CA ALA A 890 -5.70 26.38 -25.41
C ALA A 890 -4.23 26.68 -24.98
N PRO A 891 -3.93 26.75 -23.67
CA PRO A 891 -2.62 27.12 -23.19
C PRO A 891 -1.56 26.08 -23.61
N LEU A 892 -0.68 26.49 -24.53
CA LEU A 892 0.32 25.62 -25.13
C LEU A 892 1.23 24.92 -24.12
N ALA A 893 1.61 25.62 -23.05
CA ALA A 893 2.42 25.02 -21.99
C ALA A 893 1.75 23.81 -21.32
N ALA A 894 0.42 23.85 -21.12
CA ALA A 894 -0.33 22.74 -20.57
C ALA A 894 -0.36 21.54 -21.53
N LEU A 895 -0.47 21.79 -22.84
CA LEU A 895 -0.42 20.75 -23.88
C LEU A 895 0.96 20.09 -23.93
N LEU A 896 2.03 20.88 -23.87
CA LEU A 896 3.42 20.39 -23.84
C LEU A 896 3.74 19.60 -22.56
N GLY A 897 3.21 20.04 -21.42
CA GLY A 897 3.29 19.30 -20.15
C GLY A 897 2.60 17.94 -20.23
N GLY A 898 1.37 17.89 -20.77
CA GLY A 898 0.64 16.63 -20.99
C GLY A 898 1.35 15.68 -21.94
N LEU A 899 1.99 16.19 -23.01
CA LEU A 899 2.83 15.39 -23.90
C LEU A 899 4.07 14.83 -23.19
N ALA A 900 4.76 15.64 -22.38
CA ALA A 900 5.91 15.18 -21.61
C ALA A 900 5.52 14.05 -20.62
N ASP A 901 4.39 14.19 -19.93
CA ASP A 901 3.88 13.19 -19.00
C ASP A 901 3.44 11.89 -19.71
N ALA A 902 2.93 11.99 -20.94
CA ALA A 902 2.60 10.83 -21.76
C ALA A 902 3.86 10.05 -22.18
N LEU A 903 4.92 10.75 -22.59
CA LEU A 903 6.20 10.15 -22.97
C LEU A 903 6.92 9.53 -21.76
N GLU A 904 6.90 10.18 -20.60
CA GLU A 904 7.52 9.67 -19.37
C GLU A 904 6.85 8.36 -18.94
N ALA A 905 5.52 8.29 -19.00
CA ALA A 905 4.80 7.06 -18.67
C ALA A 905 5.03 5.91 -19.67
N GLU A 906 5.29 6.22 -20.94
CA GLU A 906 5.66 5.23 -21.93
C GLU A 906 7.07 4.66 -21.64
N LEU A 907 8.01 5.51 -21.21
CA LEU A 907 9.33 5.07 -20.77
C LEU A 907 9.28 4.22 -19.50
N ASP A 908 8.48 4.63 -18.51
CA ASP A 908 8.29 3.85 -17.29
C ASP A 908 7.70 2.47 -17.59
N ALA A 909 6.77 2.39 -18.55
CA ALA A 909 6.20 1.14 -19.01
C ALA A 909 7.23 0.26 -19.75
N GLU A 910 8.10 0.85 -20.56
CA GLU A 910 9.19 0.14 -21.25
C GLU A 910 10.27 -0.35 -20.27
N ALA A 911 10.66 0.47 -19.30
CA ALA A 911 11.64 0.14 -18.26
C ALA A 911 11.13 -0.99 -17.35
N ALA A 912 9.85 -0.93 -16.94
CA ALA A 912 9.21 -1.99 -16.19
C ALA A 912 9.12 -3.29 -17.00
N ARG A 913 8.81 -3.21 -18.31
CA ARG A 913 8.83 -4.37 -19.20
C ARG A 913 10.24 -4.96 -19.34
N GLY A 914 11.27 -4.13 -19.44
CA GLY A 914 12.67 -4.55 -19.47
C GLY A 914 13.08 -5.30 -18.19
N THR A 915 12.68 -4.76 -17.03
CA THR A 915 12.96 -5.32 -15.70
C THR A 915 12.21 -6.64 -15.47
N ALA A 916 10.92 -6.70 -15.81
CA ALA A 916 10.10 -7.90 -15.67
C ALA A 916 10.58 -9.04 -16.59
N LEU A 917 11.13 -8.71 -17.76
CA LEU A 917 11.70 -9.68 -18.70
C LEU A 917 13.16 -10.05 -18.42
N ALA A 918 13.84 -9.36 -17.49
CA ALA A 918 15.25 -9.59 -17.19
C ALA A 918 15.50 -10.99 -16.61
N GLY A 919 14.67 -11.41 -15.65
CA GLY A 919 14.71 -12.74 -15.04
C GLY A 919 14.54 -13.86 -16.09
N PRO A 920 13.40 -13.91 -16.82
CA PRO A 920 13.17 -14.93 -17.83
C PRO A 920 14.23 -14.96 -18.95
N ARG A 921 14.71 -13.80 -19.43
CA ARG A 921 15.78 -13.73 -20.43
C ARG A 921 17.11 -14.26 -19.90
N SER A 922 17.42 -14.05 -18.63
CA SER A 922 18.64 -14.58 -17.99
C SER A 922 18.57 -16.11 -17.85
N THR A 923 17.45 -16.66 -17.41
CA THR A 923 17.20 -18.10 -17.28
C THR A 923 17.30 -18.82 -18.62
N VAL A 924 16.66 -18.29 -19.66
CA VAL A 924 16.76 -18.83 -21.03
C VAL A 924 18.22 -18.83 -21.50
N ARG A 925 18.97 -17.76 -21.25
CA ARG A 925 20.39 -17.67 -21.64
C ARG A 925 21.23 -18.71 -20.91
N ILE A 926 21.11 -18.82 -19.59
CA ILE A 926 21.86 -19.80 -18.77
C ILE A 926 21.55 -21.22 -19.23
N LEU A 927 20.28 -21.54 -19.45
CA LEU A 927 19.86 -22.89 -19.81
C LEU A 927 20.17 -23.26 -21.26
N THR A 928 20.31 -22.26 -22.15
CA THR A 928 20.82 -22.49 -23.52
C THR A 928 22.29 -22.96 -23.52
N TRP A 929 23.04 -22.72 -22.44
CA TRP A 929 24.42 -23.20 -22.27
C TRP A 929 24.51 -24.58 -21.59
N LEU A 930 23.41 -25.09 -21.04
CA LEU A 930 23.38 -26.36 -20.30
C LEU A 930 23.93 -27.55 -21.12
N PRO A 931 23.59 -27.74 -22.41
CA PRO A 931 24.15 -28.82 -23.23
C PRO A 931 25.67 -28.75 -23.40
N VAL A 932 26.24 -27.55 -23.46
CA VAL A 932 27.70 -27.33 -23.58
C VAL A 932 28.41 -27.64 -22.25
N LEU A 933 27.79 -27.27 -21.13
CA LEU A 933 28.24 -27.64 -19.79
C LEU A 933 28.26 -29.16 -19.58
N GLY A 934 27.27 -29.88 -20.12
CA GLY A 934 27.22 -31.34 -20.07
C GLY A 934 28.41 -32.02 -20.77
N ILE A 935 28.79 -31.52 -21.95
CA ILE A 935 29.99 -31.99 -22.67
C ILE A 935 31.26 -31.71 -21.85
N GLY A 936 31.36 -30.51 -21.27
CA GLY A 936 32.52 -30.13 -20.43
C GLY A 936 32.63 -30.97 -19.15
N LEU A 937 31.52 -31.30 -18.51
CA LEU A 937 31.50 -32.17 -17.32
C LEU A 937 31.97 -33.60 -17.67
N GLY A 938 31.55 -34.12 -18.83
CA GLY A 938 31.98 -35.42 -19.32
C GLY A 938 33.48 -35.49 -19.57
N MET A 939 34.06 -34.44 -20.18
CA MET A 939 35.51 -34.30 -20.33
C MET A 939 36.23 -34.27 -18.98
N LEU A 940 35.66 -33.60 -17.98
CA LEU A 940 36.24 -33.52 -16.64
C LEU A 940 36.24 -34.88 -15.91
N MET A 941 35.27 -35.74 -16.21
CA MET A 941 35.17 -37.10 -15.66
C MET A 941 36.10 -38.10 -16.37
N GLY A 942 36.99 -37.64 -17.26
CA GLY A 942 37.95 -38.49 -17.98
C GLY A 942 37.36 -39.23 -19.18
N VAL A 943 36.08 -39.02 -19.47
CA VAL A 943 35.41 -39.53 -20.67
C VAL A 943 35.62 -38.53 -21.81
N ASP A 944 35.62 -38.96 -23.07
CA ASP A 944 35.61 -38.05 -24.23
C ASP A 944 34.23 -38.08 -24.94
N PRO A 945 33.25 -37.27 -24.48
CA PRO A 945 31.90 -37.22 -25.05
C PRO A 945 31.90 -36.84 -26.53
N LEU A 946 32.86 -36.02 -26.98
CA LEU A 946 32.94 -35.57 -28.37
C LEU A 946 33.32 -36.73 -29.28
N ARG A 947 34.29 -37.55 -28.85
CA ARG A 947 34.63 -38.77 -29.58
C ARG A 947 33.42 -39.69 -29.67
N THR A 948 32.73 -39.97 -28.56
CA THR A 948 31.52 -40.82 -28.54
C THR A 948 30.41 -40.28 -29.45
N LEU A 949 30.14 -38.96 -29.43
CA LEU A 949 29.16 -38.30 -30.28
C LEU A 949 29.49 -38.38 -31.78
N LEU A 950 30.77 -38.33 -32.14
CA LEU A 950 31.21 -38.27 -33.54
C LEU A 950 31.53 -39.63 -34.15
N THR A 951 31.90 -40.64 -33.35
CA THR A 951 32.39 -41.93 -33.87
C THR A 951 31.41 -43.08 -33.72
N THR A 952 30.36 -42.95 -32.90
CA THR A 952 29.37 -44.03 -32.71
C THR A 952 28.05 -43.72 -33.41
N PRO A 953 27.35 -44.72 -33.98
CA PRO A 953 26.07 -44.50 -34.65
C PRO A 953 24.99 -43.93 -33.71
N TRP A 954 25.00 -44.35 -32.44
CA TRP A 954 24.11 -43.82 -31.40
C TRP A 954 24.49 -42.40 -30.97
N GLY A 955 25.79 -42.09 -30.88
CA GLY A 955 26.28 -40.74 -30.62
C GLY A 955 25.90 -39.76 -31.72
N LEU A 956 25.99 -40.19 -32.99
CA LEU A 956 25.63 -39.35 -34.13
C LEU A 956 24.13 -39.07 -34.19
N ALA A 957 23.30 -40.08 -33.84
CA ALA A 957 21.85 -39.89 -33.67
C ALA A 957 21.52 -38.91 -32.54
N ALA A 958 22.23 -38.99 -31.40
CA ALA A 958 22.07 -38.08 -30.28
C ALA A 958 22.53 -36.64 -30.61
N LEU A 959 23.58 -36.49 -31.41
CA LEU A 959 24.07 -35.20 -31.89
C LEU A 959 23.00 -34.50 -32.75
N VAL A 960 22.42 -35.20 -33.72
CA VAL A 960 21.37 -34.68 -34.61
C VAL A 960 20.10 -34.36 -33.83
N ALA A 961 19.66 -35.24 -32.94
CA ALA A 961 18.47 -35.02 -32.11
C ALA A 961 18.63 -33.79 -31.20
N GLY A 962 19.76 -33.66 -30.50
CA GLY A 962 20.02 -32.51 -29.64
C GLY A 962 20.16 -31.19 -30.44
N ALA A 963 20.68 -31.23 -31.67
CA ALA A 963 20.75 -30.05 -32.55
C ALA A 963 19.34 -29.57 -32.96
N ALA A 964 18.48 -30.51 -33.36
CA ALA A 964 17.10 -30.22 -33.74
C ALA A 964 16.30 -29.64 -32.56
N LEU A 965 16.42 -30.25 -31.37
CA LEU A 965 15.76 -29.79 -30.14
C LEU A 965 16.25 -28.39 -29.72
N THR A 966 17.56 -28.13 -29.79
CA THR A 966 18.12 -26.81 -29.49
C THR A 966 17.64 -25.73 -30.48
N GLY A 967 17.52 -26.08 -31.76
CA GLY A 967 16.96 -25.21 -32.81
C GLY A 967 15.49 -24.88 -32.57
N LEU A 968 14.67 -25.91 -32.31
CA LEU A 968 13.24 -25.77 -32.00
C LEU A 968 13.01 -24.92 -30.76
N GLY A 969 13.76 -25.17 -29.68
CA GLY A 969 13.68 -24.39 -28.44
C GLY A 969 14.01 -22.92 -28.65
N ARG A 970 15.03 -22.59 -29.45
CA ARG A 970 15.39 -21.19 -29.76
C ARG A 970 14.33 -20.48 -30.60
N VAL A 971 13.78 -21.14 -31.61
CA VAL A 971 12.72 -20.55 -32.45
C VAL A 971 11.47 -20.31 -31.63
N TRP A 972 11.02 -21.30 -30.85
CA TRP A 972 9.84 -21.18 -30.00
C TRP A 972 10.00 -20.04 -28.99
N THR A 973 11.14 -19.98 -28.30
CA THR A 973 11.44 -18.94 -27.31
C THR A 973 11.47 -17.53 -27.93
N ARG A 974 12.10 -17.35 -29.10
CA ARG A 974 12.08 -16.07 -29.84
C ARG A 974 10.67 -15.66 -30.23
N THR A 975 9.84 -16.62 -30.63
CA THR A 975 8.45 -16.36 -31.04
C THR A 975 7.60 -15.90 -29.85
N LEU A 976 7.75 -16.55 -28.69
CA LEU A 976 7.08 -16.15 -27.45
C LEU A 976 7.49 -14.74 -27.00
N ILE A 977 8.80 -14.44 -27.02
CA ILE A 977 9.32 -13.11 -26.68
C ILE A 977 8.76 -12.05 -27.65
N SER A 978 8.78 -12.30 -28.96
CA SER A 978 8.22 -11.36 -29.94
C SER A 978 6.72 -11.12 -29.80
N ARG A 979 5.96 -12.11 -29.30
CA ARG A 979 4.52 -11.99 -29.03
C ARG A 979 4.23 -11.20 -27.77
N ALA A 980 5.03 -11.38 -26.72
CA ALA A 980 4.96 -10.54 -25.52
C ALA A 980 5.39 -9.09 -25.84
N GLU A 981 6.21 -8.90 -26.87
CA GLU A 981 6.66 -7.58 -27.30
C GLU A 981 5.63 -6.81 -28.16
N ALA A 982 4.75 -7.51 -28.90
CA ALA A 982 3.75 -6.93 -29.80
C ALA A 982 2.31 -7.13 -29.27
N VAL A 983 1.71 -6.10 -28.68
CA VAL A 983 0.35 -6.17 -28.11
C VAL A 983 -0.73 -6.06 -29.21
N ALA A 984 -1.34 -7.18 -29.65
CA ALA A 984 -2.66 -7.31 -30.32
C ALA A 984 -3.10 -8.80 -30.49
N PRO A 985 -4.41 -9.13 -30.65
CA PRO A 985 -4.97 -10.46 -30.33
C PRO A 985 -4.97 -11.50 -31.47
N ALA A 986 -5.03 -12.77 -31.03
CA ALA A 986 -5.51 -14.01 -31.65
C ALA A 986 -5.15 -14.35 -33.12
N ALA A 987 -4.34 -15.40 -33.29
CA ALA A 987 -4.55 -16.44 -34.30
C ALA A 987 -4.03 -17.78 -33.76
N GLY A 988 -4.95 -18.73 -33.59
CA GLY A 988 -4.68 -20.06 -33.05
C GLY A 988 -3.80 -20.92 -33.96
N LEU A 989 -3.00 -21.75 -33.29
CA LEU A 989 -2.69 -23.15 -33.64
C LEU A 989 -2.16 -23.58 -35.04
N LEU A 990 -1.81 -22.70 -35.97
CA LEU A 990 -1.40 -23.15 -37.32
C LEU A 990 0.11 -23.31 -37.59
N LEU A 991 1.01 -23.01 -36.65
CA LEU A 991 2.46 -23.18 -36.90
C LEU A 991 2.97 -24.60 -36.59
N VAL A 992 2.25 -25.39 -35.79
CA VAL A 992 2.63 -26.78 -35.51
C VAL A 992 2.33 -27.69 -36.71
N ALA A 993 1.36 -27.33 -37.55
CA ALA A 993 1.07 -28.04 -38.79
C ALA A 993 2.00 -27.66 -39.96
N ALA A 994 2.56 -26.44 -39.97
CA ALA A 994 3.35 -25.94 -41.10
C ALA A 994 4.78 -26.52 -41.17
N VAL A 995 5.35 -26.97 -40.05
CA VAL A 995 6.70 -27.58 -40.03
C VAL A 995 6.64 -29.08 -40.39
N ALA A 996 5.48 -29.73 -40.23
CA ALA A 996 5.29 -31.13 -40.64
C ALA A 996 5.05 -31.30 -42.15
N LEU A 997 4.72 -30.22 -42.88
CA LEU A 997 4.38 -30.25 -44.31
C LEU A 997 5.50 -29.77 -45.25
N ALA A 998 6.67 -29.37 -44.73
CA ALA A 998 7.81 -28.96 -45.55
C ALA A 998 8.66 -30.13 -46.09
N ALA A 999 8.13 -31.36 -46.03
CA ALA A 999 8.80 -32.59 -46.48
C ALA A 999 8.14 -33.22 -47.73
N LEU A 1000 7.56 -32.42 -48.63
CA LEU A 1000 7.09 -32.90 -49.94
C LEU A 1000 7.53 -31.95 -51.08
N PRO A 1001 8.12 -32.47 -52.16
CA PRO A 1001 8.45 -31.67 -53.33
C PRO A 1001 7.29 -31.73 -54.33
N SER A 1002 6.65 -30.59 -54.63
CA SER A 1002 5.85 -30.51 -55.85
C SER A 1002 5.72 -29.08 -56.39
N ARG A 1003 6.13 -28.98 -57.66
CA ARG A 1003 5.97 -27.85 -58.57
C ARG A 1003 4.49 -27.65 -58.90
N ALA A 1004 4.02 -26.39 -58.93
CA ALA A 1004 3.12 -25.87 -59.96
C ALA A 1004 2.95 -24.35 -59.79
N ARG A 1005 3.36 -23.59 -60.82
CA ARG A 1005 2.85 -22.23 -61.06
C ARG A 1005 1.58 -22.37 -61.90
N LEU A 1006 0.55 -21.56 -61.66
CA LEU A 1006 -0.28 -20.95 -62.71
C LEU A 1006 -0.98 -19.67 -62.17
N PRO A 1007 -1.44 -18.75 -63.06
CA PRO A 1007 -1.41 -17.31 -62.85
C PRO A 1007 -2.80 -16.66 -62.69
N GLY A 1008 -2.79 -15.39 -62.24
CA GLY A 1008 -3.82 -14.42 -62.61
C GLY A 1008 -4.87 -14.12 -61.54
N THR A 1009 -4.64 -13.06 -60.76
CA THR A 1009 -5.71 -12.14 -60.32
C THR A 1009 -5.20 -10.70 -60.35
N PRO A 1010 -6.03 -9.71 -60.74
CA PRO A 1010 -5.58 -8.37 -61.09
C PRO A 1010 -5.28 -7.54 -59.84
N ARG A 1011 -4.16 -6.81 -59.84
CA ARG A 1011 -3.88 -5.76 -58.85
C ARG A 1011 -4.76 -4.54 -59.14
N PRO A 1012 -5.57 -4.05 -58.19
CA PRO A 1012 -6.20 -2.75 -58.32
C PRO A 1012 -5.12 -1.67 -58.29
N ALA A 1013 -5.32 -0.65 -59.12
CA ALA A 1013 -4.42 0.47 -59.35
C ALA A 1013 -3.92 1.09 -58.04
N ALA A 1014 -2.60 1.26 -57.96
CA ALA A 1014 -1.93 2.00 -56.91
C ALA A 1014 -2.36 3.47 -56.97
N ALA A 1015 -3.40 3.83 -56.22
CA ALA A 1015 -3.45 5.15 -55.63
C ALA A 1015 -2.16 5.29 -54.82
N ARG A 1016 -1.29 6.23 -55.20
CA ARG A 1016 -0.09 6.60 -54.45
C ARG A 1016 -0.52 7.06 -53.07
N ARG A 1017 -0.73 6.13 -52.14
CA ARG A 1017 -0.87 6.39 -50.72
C ARG A 1017 0.48 6.93 -50.26
N ARG A 1018 0.51 8.21 -49.88
CA ARG A 1018 1.57 8.75 -49.02
C ARG A 1018 1.74 7.78 -47.85
N PRO A 1019 2.98 7.52 -47.39
CA PRO A 1019 3.22 6.59 -46.30
C PRO A 1019 2.38 7.00 -45.09
N PRO A 1020 1.82 6.03 -44.33
CA PRO A 1020 1.03 6.34 -43.14
C PRO A 1020 1.87 7.22 -42.21
N GLY A 1021 1.32 8.37 -41.82
CA GLY A 1021 1.96 9.25 -40.85
C GLY A 1021 2.17 8.55 -39.50
N PRO A 1022 3.05 9.08 -38.64
CA PRO A 1022 3.29 8.51 -37.32
C PRO A 1022 1.99 8.43 -36.51
N HIS A 1023 1.73 7.25 -35.92
CA HIS A 1023 0.58 7.01 -35.05
C HIS A 1023 0.75 7.80 -33.74
N VAL A 1024 -0.24 8.62 -33.40
CA VAL A 1024 -0.27 9.33 -32.12
C VAL A 1024 -0.94 8.46 -31.07
N SER A 1025 -0.36 8.41 -29.87
CA SER A 1025 -0.86 7.54 -28.81
C SER A 1025 -2.23 7.98 -28.29
N ALA A 1026 -3.05 7.02 -27.86
CA ALA A 1026 -4.34 7.32 -27.22
C ALA A 1026 -4.18 8.20 -25.96
N GLY A 1027 -3.09 8.03 -25.21
CA GLY A 1027 -2.78 8.83 -24.03
C GLY A 1027 -2.60 10.31 -24.35
N VAL A 1028 -1.87 10.63 -25.43
CA VAL A 1028 -1.71 12.01 -25.92
C VAL A 1028 -3.05 12.59 -26.36
N LEU A 1029 -3.87 11.82 -27.10
CA LEU A 1029 -5.20 12.29 -27.50
C LEU A 1029 -6.09 12.64 -26.30
N VAL A 1030 -6.08 11.85 -25.22
CA VAL A 1030 -6.88 12.16 -24.00
C VAL A 1030 -6.37 13.44 -23.32
N GLU A 1031 -5.06 13.64 -23.20
CA GLU A 1031 -4.48 14.84 -22.57
C GLU A 1031 -4.79 16.12 -23.38
N LEU A 1032 -4.70 16.05 -24.71
CA LEU A 1032 -5.08 17.16 -25.58
C LEU A 1032 -6.56 17.49 -25.44
N THR A 1033 -7.44 16.48 -25.40
CA THR A 1033 -8.88 16.66 -25.17
C THR A 1033 -9.15 17.28 -23.80
N ALA A 1034 -8.47 16.83 -22.75
CA ALA A 1034 -8.61 17.41 -21.42
C ALA A 1034 -8.20 18.89 -21.39
N ALA A 1035 -7.07 19.24 -22.00
CA ALA A 1035 -6.58 20.61 -22.03
C ALA A 1035 -7.49 21.56 -22.85
N MET A 1036 -8.10 21.09 -23.93
CA MET A 1036 -9.10 21.89 -24.67
C MET A 1036 -10.38 22.09 -23.84
N LEU A 1037 -10.82 21.08 -23.08
CA LEU A 1037 -11.95 21.24 -22.16
C LEU A 1037 -11.65 22.25 -21.05
N ASP A 1038 -10.42 22.29 -20.52
CA ASP A 1038 -9.99 23.30 -19.53
C ASP A 1038 -9.98 24.72 -20.12
N ALA A 1039 -9.67 24.83 -21.41
CA ALA A 1039 -9.77 26.08 -22.16
C ALA A 1039 -11.23 26.47 -22.50
N GLY A 1040 -12.22 25.69 -22.05
CA GLY A 1040 -13.64 25.97 -22.21
C GLY A 1040 -14.27 25.43 -23.49
N LEU A 1041 -13.56 24.62 -24.28
CA LEU A 1041 -14.16 24.01 -25.48
C LEU A 1041 -15.13 22.89 -25.07
N PRO A 1042 -16.30 22.77 -25.73
CA PRO A 1042 -17.16 21.60 -25.59
C PRO A 1042 -16.49 20.32 -26.09
N LEU A 1043 -16.82 19.17 -25.49
CA LEU A 1043 -16.25 17.86 -25.85
C LEU A 1043 -16.39 17.53 -27.35
N ALA A 1044 -17.56 17.81 -27.93
CA ALA A 1044 -17.82 17.61 -29.36
C ALA A 1044 -16.89 18.45 -30.24
N GLU A 1045 -16.55 19.65 -29.79
CA GLU A 1045 -15.65 20.57 -30.47
C GLU A 1045 -14.19 20.17 -30.31
N ALA A 1046 -13.77 19.76 -29.11
CA ALA A 1046 -12.43 19.22 -28.88
C ALA A 1046 -12.13 17.97 -29.75
N VAL A 1047 -13.09 17.05 -29.85
CA VAL A 1047 -12.96 15.85 -30.69
C VAL A 1047 -12.90 16.21 -32.19
N ALA A 1048 -13.70 17.17 -32.64
CA ALA A 1048 -13.68 17.64 -34.03
C ALA A 1048 -12.37 18.37 -34.38
N VAL A 1049 -11.87 19.23 -33.49
CA VAL A 1049 -10.59 19.94 -33.68
C VAL A 1049 -9.44 18.95 -33.81
N LEU A 1050 -9.36 17.94 -32.94
CA LEU A 1050 -8.32 16.89 -33.06
C LEU A 1050 -8.43 16.10 -34.36
N GLY A 1051 -9.65 15.87 -34.85
CA GLY A 1051 -9.87 15.29 -36.17
C GLY A 1051 -9.32 16.18 -37.29
N GLY A 1052 -9.67 17.46 -37.28
CA GLY A 1052 -9.28 18.42 -38.32
C GLY A 1052 -7.83 18.88 -38.30
N CYS A 1053 -7.06 18.61 -37.24
CA CYS A 1053 -5.60 18.81 -37.19
C CYS A 1053 -4.83 17.60 -37.77
N ARG A 1054 -5.54 16.58 -38.26
CA ARG A 1054 -4.94 15.34 -38.77
C ARG A 1054 -5.42 15.02 -40.17
N THR A 1055 -4.51 14.56 -41.01
CA THR A 1055 -4.81 14.19 -42.41
C THR A 1055 -4.88 12.68 -42.63
N ASP A 1056 -4.86 11.88 -41.56
CA ASP A 1056 -4.88 10.42 -41.61
C ASP A 1056 -6.27 9.84 -41.35
N ALA A 1057 -6.42 8.52 -41.48
CA ALA A 1057 -7.70 7.83 -41.26
C ALA A 1057 -8.25 8.05 -39.85
N THR A 1058 -7.37 8.26 -38.86
CA THR A 1058 -7.75 8.62 -37.50
C THR A 1058 -8.36 10.03 -37.43
N GLY A 1059 -7.79 11.00 -38.14
CA GLY A 1059 -8.34 12.35 -38.28
C GLY A 1059 -9.78 12.35 -38.82
N ALA A 1060 -9.99 11.69 -39.96
CA ALA A 1060 -11.32 11.60 -40.59
C ALA A 1060 -12.36 10.91 -39.68
N ALA A 1061 -11.95 9.89 -38.91
CA ALA A 1061 -12.84 9.22 -37.97
C ALA A 1061 -13.25 10.13 -36.80
N LEU A 1062 -12.28 10.83 -36.19
CA LEU A 1062 -12.53 11.75 -35.08
C LEU A 1062 -13.34 12.98 -35.50
N GLU A 1063 -13.06 13.54 -36.66
CA GLU A 1063 -13.81 14.67 -37.23
C GLU A 1063 -15.27 14.27 -37.50
N GLY A 1064 -15.49 13.06 -38.04
CA GLY A 1064 -16.82 12.50 -38.23
C GLY A 1064 -17.58 12.29 -36.91
N VAL A 1065 -16.91 11.80 -35.86
CA VAL A 1065 -17.53 11.65 -34.53
C VAL A 1065 -17.87 13.01 -33.95
N GLY A 1066 -16.92 13.95 -33.94
CA GLY A 1066 -17.12 15.30 -33.41
C GLY A 1066 -18.26 16.05 -34.11
N SER A 1067 -18.35 15.95 -35.44
CA SER A 1067 -19.43 16.56 -36.22
C SER A 1067 -20.81 16.00 -35.87
N ARG A 1068 -20.93 14.69 -35.63
CA ARG A 1068 -22.19 14.06 -35.22
C ARG A 1068 -22.59 14.42 -33.78
N LEU A 1069 -21.61 14.53 -32.89
CA LEU A 1069 -21.85 15.02 -31.53
C LEU A 1069 -22.34 16.48 -31.52
N ARG A 1070 -21.80 17.33 -32.41
CA ARG A 1070 -22.29 18.71 -32.61
C ARG A 1070 -23.74 18.76 -33.09
N LEU A 1071 -24.17 17.77 -33.88
CA LEU A 1071 -25.56 17.61 -34.35
C LEU A 1071 -26.50 17.03 -33.28
N GLY A 1072 -26.04 16.83 -32.04
CA GLY A 1072 -26.85 16.34 -30.93
C GLY A 1072 -27.09 14.83 -30.94
N LEU A 1073 -26.35 14.05 -31.75
CA LEU A 1073 -26.49 12.60 -31.70
C LEU A 1073 -25.96 12.05 -30.36
N PRO A 1074 -26.62 11.03 -29.79
CA PRO A 1074 -26.13 10.35 -28.59
C PRO A 1074 -24.71 9.81 -28.80
N TRP A 1075 -23.88 9.88 -27.75
CA TRP A 1075 -22.46 9.49 -27.79
C TRP A 1075 -22.22 8.13 -28.46
N HIS A 1076 -22.99 7.10 -28.06
CA HIS A 1076 -22.87 5.77 -28.65
C HIS A 1076 -23.13 5.76 -30.16
N THR A 1077 -24.17 6.47 -30.60
CA THR A 1077 -24.56 6.56 -32.02
C THR A 1077 -23.53 7.30 -32.86
N ALA A 1078 -22.89 8.34 -32.32
CA ALA A 1078 -21.84 9.09 -33.00
C ALA A 1078 -20.60 8.22 -33.30
N TRP A 1079 -20.29 7.26 -32.43
CA TRP A 1079 -19.16 6.34 -32.59
C TRP A 1079 -19.47 5.10 -33.44
N THR A 1080 -20.67 4.52 -33.36
CA THR A 1080 -21.04 3.33 -34.16
C THR A 1080 -21.23 3.63 -35.63
N SER A 1081 -21.68 4.85 -35.96
CA SER A 1081 -21.85 5.32 -37.34
C SER A 1081 -20.55 5.76 -38.02
N ALA A 1082 -19.40 5.73 -37.33
CA ALA A 1082 -18.10 6.14 -37.85
C ALA A 1082 -17.33 5.03 -38.61
N GLY A 1083 -17.85 3.80 -38.70
CA GLY A 1083 -17.22 2.67 -39.40
C GLY A 1083 -16.19 1.88 -38.56
N GLU A 1084 -15.41 0.99 -39.19
CA GLU A 1084 -14.33 0.26 -38.51
C GLU A 1084 -13.26 1.23 -38.01
N LEU A 1085 -13.23 1.43 -36.69
CA LEU A 1085 -12.24 2.27 -36.03
C LEU A 1085 -10.89 1.57 -35.97
N PRO A 1086 -9.77 2.29 -36.17
CA PRO A 1086 -8.46 1.80 -35.79
C PRO A 1086 -8.45 1.33 -34.33
N THR A 1087 -7.89 0.14 -34.07
CA THR A 1087 -7.87 -0.50 -32.73
C THR A 1087 -7.26 0.37 -31.63
N HIS A 1088 -6.32 1.26 -31.98
CA HIS A 1088 -5.70 2.19 -31.04
C HIS A 1088 -6.64 3.29 -30.52
N LEU A 1089 -7.80 3.52 -31.16
CA LEU A 1089 -8.80 4.49 -30.70
C LEU A 1089 -9.80 3.89 -29.69
N ALA A 1090 -9.77 2.57 -29.46
CA ALA A 1090 -10.65 1.94 -28.49
C ALA A 1090 -10.44 2.50 -27.08
N ASP A 1091 -9.17 2.61 -26.65
CA ASP A 1091 -8.78 3.16 -25.35
C ASP A 1091 -9.16 4.65 -25.23
N TYR A 1092 -9.09 5.42 -26.32
CA TYR A 1092 -9.49 6.83 -26.37
C TYR A 1092 -11.03 6.99 -26.26
N ARG A 1093 -11.79 6.17 -26.98
CA ARG A 1093 -13.26 6.15 -26.92
C ARG A 1093 -13.75 5.78 -25.52
N GLU A 1094 -13.16 4.75 -24.91
CA GLU A 1094 -13.53 4.29 -23.56
C GLU A 1094 -13.31 5.41 -22.52
N ALA A 1095 -12.15 6.05 -22.55
CA ALA A 1095 -11.81 7.16 -21.64
C ALA A 1095 -12.81 8.33 -21.73
N LEU A 1096 -13.32 8.63 -22.92
CA LEU A 1096 -14.26 9.73 -23.15
C LEU A 1096 -15.72 9.36 -22.88
N THR A 1097 -16.07 8.07 -22.94
CA THR A 1097 -17.45 7.59 -22.76
C THR A 1097 -18.00 7.96 -21.39
N PHE A 1098 -17.18 7.81 -20.35
CA PHE A 1098 -17.54 8.19 -18.98
C PHE A 1098 -17.86 9.69 -18.85
N THR A 1099 -17.12 10.55 -19.56
CA THR A 1099 -17.35 12.01 -19.53
C THR A 1099 -18.60 12.39 -20.33
N ALA A 1100 -18.89 11.66 -21.41
CA ALA A 1100 -20.05 11.90 -22.25
C ALA A 1100 -21.38 11.42 -21.63
N THR A 1101 -21.37 10.38 -20.79
CA THR A 1101 -22.58 9.81 -20.17
C THR A 1101 -22.95 10.45 -18.83
N SER A 1102 -21.99 11.03 -18.11
CA SER A 1102 -22.18 11.51 -16.73
C SER A 1102 -22.65 12.96 -16.60
N GLY A 1103 -22.60 13.77 -17.66
CA GLY A 1103 -23.11 15.15 -17.67
C GLY A 1103 -22.43 16.16 -16.72
N ALA A 1104 -21.42 15.76 -15.95
CA ALA A 1104 -20.68 16.61 -15.01
C ALA A 1104 -19.38 17.18 -15.62
N PRO A 1105 -18.88 18.37 -15.21
CA PRO A 1105 -17.94 19.16 -16.01
C PRO A 1105 -16.51 18.58 -16.14
N SER A 1106 -16.01 18.68 -17.38
CA SER A 1106 -14.76 19.31 -17.85
C SER A 1106 -13.41 18.89 -17.25
N ALA A 1107 -12.58 18.26 -18.10
CA ALA A 1107 -11.13 18.11 -18.02
C ALA A 1107 -10.50 17.33 -16.85
N ARG A 1108 -10.86 17.61 -15.60
CA ARG A 1108 -10.29 16.97 -14.41
C ARG A 1108 -10.57 15.45 -14.39
N SER A 1109 -11.78 15.07 -14.82
CA SER A 1109 -12.16 13.66 -15.01
C SER A 1109 -11.32 13.01 -16.12
N LEU A 1110 -11.13 13.69 -17.26
CA LEU A 1110 -10.32 13.16 -18.37
C LEU A 1110 -8.84 13.05 -18.03
N ARG A 1111 -8.24 13.97 -17.27
CA ARG A 1111 -6.85 13.82 -16.79
C ARG A 1111 -6.70 12.61 -15.87
N SER A 1112 -7.72 12.33 -15.04
CA SER A 1112 -7.73 11.12 -14.20
C SER A 1112 -7.85 9.84 -15.04
N GLN A 1113 -8.63 9.88 -16.13
CA GLN A 1113 -8.74 8.80 -17.11
C GLN A 1113 -7.48 8.65 -17.95
N ALA A 1114 -6.80 9.73 -18.32
CA ALA A 1114 -5.51 9.70 -19.00
C ALA A 1114 -4.46 8.98 -18.14
N ALA A 1115 -4.42 9.28 -16.84
CA ALA A 1115 -3.59 8.56 -15.88
C ALA A 1115 -3.99 7.09 -15.75
N GLN A 1116 -5.27 6.75 -15.88
CA GLN A 1116 -5.76 5.38 -15.87
C GLN A 1116 -5.37 4.60 -17.14
N VAL A 1117 -5.44 5.22 -18.32
CA VAL A 1117 -4.98 4.66 -19.61
C VAL A 1117 -3.48 4.41 -19.57
N ARG A 1118 -2.68 5.34 -19.02
CA ARG A 1118 -1.23 5.16 -18.76
C ARG A 1118 -0.95 3.96 -17.87
N ARG A 1119 -1.65 3.87 -16.73
CA ARG A 1119 -1.52 2.72 -15.79
C ARG A 1119 -2.03 1.40 -16.39
N ALA A 1120 -3.00 1.45 -17.31
CA ALA A 1120 -3.48 0.26 -18.02
C ALA A 1120 -2.45 -0.24 -19.03
N ALA A 1121 -1.70 0.65 -19.69
CA ALA A 1121 -0.59 0.28 -20.56
C ALA A 1121 0.56 -0.40 -19.77
N TYR A 1122 0.94 0.18 -18.63
CA TYR A 1122 1.92 -0.42 -17.70
C TYR A 1122 1.50 -1.82 -17.25
N ARG A 1123 0.25 -1.98 -16.77
CA ARG A 1123 -0.27 -3.28 -16.30
C ARG A 1123 -0.41 -4.31 -17.42
N ARG A 1124 -0.69 -3.88 -18.67
CA ARG A 1124 -0.67 -4.78 -19.84
C ARG A 1124 0.74 -5.30 -20.09
N ALA A 1125 1.77 -4.46 -19.96
CA ALA A 1125 3.17 -4.86 -20.10
C ALA A 1125 3.62 -5.82 -18.99
N GLU A 1126 3.20 -5.58 -17.74
CA GLU A 1126 3.50 -6.43 -16.59
C GLU A 1126 2.87 -7.82 -16.71
N ARG A 1127 1.58 -7.91 -17.04
CA ARG A 1127 0.88 -9.19 -17.28
C ARG A 1127 1.43 -9.96 -18.47
N ALA A 1128 1.85 -9.26 -19.53
CA ALA A 1128 2.52 -9.88 -20.67
C ALA A 1128 3.86 -10.50 -20.25
N ALA A 1129 4.60 -9.86 -19.34
CA ALA A 1129 5.85 -10.41 -18.79
C ALA A 1129 5.63 -11.60 -17.84
N GLU A 1130 4.62 -11.53 -16.96
CA GLU A 1130 4.25 -12.64 -16.07
C GLU A 1130 3.81 -13.88 -16.86
N SER A 1131 2.90 -13.71 -17.82
CA SER A 1131 2.45 -14.82 -18.67
C SER A 1131 3.59 -15.41 -19.51
N LEU A 1132 4.54 -14.60 -19.96
CA LEU A 1132 5.72 -15.07 -20.67
C LEU A 1132 6.61 -15.94 -19.77
N SER A 1133 6.79 -15.58 -18.49
CA SER A 1133 7.60 -16.38 -17.55
C SER A 1133 7.07 -17.82 -17.40
N VAL A 1134 5.74 -17.98 -17.40
CA VAL A 1134 5.07 -19.29 -17.35
C VAL A 1134 5.17 -20.00 -18.71
N GLN A 1135 4.95 -19.29 -19.81
CA GLN A 1135 5.01 -19.85 -21.16
C GLN A 1135 6.42 -20.30 -21.56
N LEU A 1136 7.47 -19.71 -20.99
CA LEU A 1136 8.86 -20.08 -21.23
C LEU A 1136 9.25 -21.42 -20.59
N VAL A 1137 8.49 -21.94 -19.62
CA VAL A 1137 8.75 -23.25 -18.99
C VAL A 1137 8.58 -24.41 -20.00
N LEU A 1138 7.64 -24.30 -20.93
CA LEU A 1138 7.36 -25.33 -21.95
C LEU A 1138 8.51 -25.58 -22.93
N PRO A 1139 9.02 -24.58 -23.68
CA PRO A 1139 10.17 -24.79 -24.57
C PRO A 1139 11.43 -25.19 -23.79
N LEU A 1140 11.54 -24.76 -22.54
CA LEU A 1140 12.63 -25.15 -21.65
C LEU A 1140 12.58 -26.65 -21.31
N GLY A 1141 11.42 -27.14 -20.87
CA GLY A 1141 11.21 -28.53 -20.47
C GLY A 1141 11.19 -29.51 -21.64
N LEU A 1142 10.55 -29.14 -22.76
CA LEU A 1142 10.35 -30.04 -23.90
C LEU A 1142 11.50 -30.03 -24.91
N CYS A 1143 12.35 -29.00 -24.91
CA CYS A 1143 13.45 -28.91 -25.87
C CYS A 1143 14.83 -28.84 -25.20
N SER A 1144 15.00 -28.02 -24.17
CA SER A 1144 16.34 -27.75 -23.59
C SER A 1144 16.83 -28.89 -22.69
N LEU A 1145 15.97 -29.46 -21.86
CA LEU A 1145 16.31 -30.63 -21.03
C LEU A 1145 16.60 -31.89 -21.88
N PRO A 1146 15.76 -32.27 -22.86
CA PRO A 1146 16.08 -33.38 -23.77
C PRO A 1146 17.36 -33.14 -24.58
N ALA A 1147 17.63 -31.91 -25.04
CA ALA A 1147 18.89 -31.59 -25.72
C ALA A 1147 20.11 -31.78 -24.81
N PHE A 1148 20.01 -31.41 -23.53
CA PHE A 1148 21.06 -31.67 -22.53
C PHE A 1148 21.30 -33.17 -22.31
N VAL A 1149 20.24 -33.97 -22.25
CA VAL A 1149 20.37 -35.43 -22.12
C VAL A 1149 21.05 -36.03 -23.36
N CYS A 1150 20.67 -35.60 -24.56
CA CYS A 1150 21.26 -36.09 -25.81
C CYS A 1150 22.74 -35.72 -25.98
N TRP A 1151 23.13 -34.49 -25.63
CA TRP A 1151 24.51 -34.00 -25.84
C TRP A 1151 25.45 -34.20 -24.65
N GLY A 1152 24.92 -34.21 -23.42
CA GLY A 1152 25.71 -34.30 -22.19
C GLY A 1152 25.66 -35.67 -21.54
N VAL A 1153 24.47 -36.15 -21.20
CA VAL A 1153 24.31 -37.35 -20.34
C VAL A 1153 24.55 -38.64 -21.13
N LEU A 1154 23.89 -38.80 -22.27
CA LEU A 1154 23.92 -40.04 -23.04
C LEU A 1154 25.34 -40.41 -23.53
N PRO A 1155 26.17 -39.48 -24.05
CA PRO A 1155 27.52 -39.80 -24.51
C PRO A 1155 28.48 -40.13 -23.35
N VAL A 1156 28.27 -39.54 -22.18
CA VAL A 1156 29.07 -39.83 -20.97
C VAL A 1156 28.75 -41.23 -20.45
N VAL A 1157 27.47 -41.56 -20.32
CA VAL A 1157 27.04 -42.90 -19.90
C VAL A 1157 27.55 -43.96 -20.87
N MET A 1158 27.41 -43.74 -22.18
CA MET A 1158 27.88 -44.68 -23.20
C MET A 1158 29.40 -44.82 -23.26
N GLY A 1159 30.14 -43.78 -22.87
CA GLY A 1159 31.60 -43.84 -22.75
C GLY A 1159 32.08 -44.64 -21.53
N LEU A 1160 31.31 -44.66 -20.44
CA LEU A 1160 31.63 -45.38 -19.20
C LEU A 1160 31.22 -46.85 -19.23
N VAL A 1161 30.16 -47.21 -19.96
CA VAL A 1161 29.64 -48.60 -20.01
C VAL A 1161 30.72 -49.63 -20.41
N PRO A 1162 31.60 -49.39 -21.39
CA PRO A 1162 32.68 -50.32 -21.73
C PRO A 1162 33.77 -50.45 -20.65
N GLU A 1163 34.01 -49.41 -19.84
CA GLU A 1163 35.00 -49.46 -18.74
C GLU A 1163 34.45 -50.18 -17.49
N VAL A 1164 33.14 -50.19 -17.31
CA VAL A 1164 32.48 -50.78 -16.13
C VAL A 1164 32.08 -52.24 -16.35
N PHE A 1165 31.75 -52.62 -17.59
CA PHE A 1165 31.23 -53.96 -17.92
C PHE A 1165 32.12 -54.75 -18.90
N GLY A 1166 33.29 -54.22 -19.27
CA GLY A 1166 34.24 -54.82 -20.21
C GLY A 1166 35.39 -55.54 -19.54
#